data_AF-A0AAF1B813-F1
#
_entry.id   AF-A0AAF1B813-F1
#
_cell.length_a   1.000
_cell.length_b   1.000
_cell.length_c   1.000
_cell.angle_alpha   90.00
_cell.angle_beta   90.00
_cell.angle_gamma   90.00
#
_symmetry.space_group_name_H-M   'P 1'
#
loop_
_entity.id
_entity.type
_entity.pdbx_description
1 polymer ?
#
loop_
_entity_poly.entity_id
_entity_poly.type
_entity_poly.pdbx_seq_one_letter_code
_entity_poly.pdbx_strand_id
1 'polypeptide(L)'
;MDANSSSMYIQPHFLSNPDKPFSNTTHFKPLPSSLNHHFALKFQQHRMAHKMLDQMPDSKQSFAWNSLIQTHLRNGQFDRAVTTYQEMLVRGVRPDKHTLPRILSVSRLLGSLRLGKQLHGQAIKYDLASCHYVHSALIELYGRLDCAEAAKWVFDKSPVAKSSVSWTLLAKFYVKEGRPDLAVELFNEMVRSDAKIDSLSLATVIGACGLLKSLQEGRNVHRIAKSCGLEFDVLVSNSLLKMYIDCGSIREACLIFDQMKSRDKISWTAMISGYVQKGEFNEGLKLFRQMISEYLKPDAVAISSVLPACGRMPAYKNGKEIHGYLLRTGIDMNLRVQNALTDMYVKSGHINYASEIYSRMSEKDNISWTVMILGLGLHGKGELGVNLFQEIVKSSTKEIDWITHTAVLYACCTAIMVEEGKSVFKCIRSPKVATCALMVALLARAGLFDEARSFIERKQIARQAEVLRALLDGCRVNRNITVGKRVIEQLCDLEPLNADNYVLLSNLYAYVGKQDMVEKLKETIRDMGLTTKKAYSWIEFRNKVHVFGTGDVTHPRSEKIYWELKCLMNKIEGGIMSDVDFSLHDADEERECIPIGHSELLAMSFGLISTQAGETIRVTKNLRVCRNCHQFAKVTSKLLGREIIIKDSSYFHHFKDGSCSCRDF
;
A
#
# COMPACT_ATOMS: atom_id res chain seq x y z
N MET A 1 52.21 -3.44 1.70
CA MET A 1 53.31 -2.76 1.00
C MET A 1 52.73 -2.32 -0.34
N ASP A 2 52.42 -1.07 -0.66
CA ASP A 2 52.56 0.27 -0.08
C ASP A 2 51.44 1.12 -0.73
N ALA A 3 50.60 1.86 0.00
CA ALA A 3 50.79 3.24 0.44
C ALA A 3 51.06 4.26 -0.71
N ASN A 4 50.05 5.08 -1.02
CA ASN A 4 50.07 6.55 -1.20
C ASN A 4 48.78 7.01 -1.91
N SER A 5 47.81 7.62 -1.23
CA SER A 5 47.76 9.02 -0.75
C SER A 5 47.57 10.04 -1.87
N SER A 6 46.39 10.66 -1.92
CA SER A 6 46.19 12.00 -2.48
C SER A 6 44.93 12.61 -1.86
N SER A 7 45.15 13.31 -0.75
CA SER A 7 44.24 14.22 -0.09
C SER A 7 44.00 15.47 -0.94
N MET A 8 42.79 16.00 -0.93
CA MET A 8 42.54 17.41 -1.27
C MET A 8 41.67 18.01 -0.17
N TYR A 9 42.23 18.99 0.52
CA TYR A 9 41.70 19.70 1.68
C TYR A 9 41.76 21.20 1.35
N ILE A 10 40.94 21.99 2.06
CA ILE A 10 40.99 23.45 2.27
C ILE A 10 40.20 24.24 1.17
N GLN A 11 39.15 25.03 1.44
CA GLN A 11 38.85 25.90 2.60
C GLN A 11 37.37 26.35 2.67
N PRO A 12 36.83 26.64 3.87
CA PRO A 12 35.61 27.43 4.09
C PRO A 12 35.93 28.91 4.42
N HIS A 13 35.08 29.85 4.02
CA HIS A 13 35.28 31.26 4.34
C HIS A 13 33.99 32.02 4.74
N PHE A 14 34.16 32.78 5.83
CA PHE A 14 33.43 33.93 6.37
C PHE A 14 32.27 33.75 7.38
N LEU A 15 32.62 34.10 8.62
CA LEU A 15 31.78 34.58 9.71
C LEU A 15 31.81 36.12 9.77
N SER A 16 30.81 36.69 10.46
CA SER A 16 30.68 38.02 11.08
C SER A 16 30.23 39.23 10.24
N ASN A 17 29.05 39.80 10.58
CA ASN A 17 29.01 41.00 11.43
C ASN A 17 27.61 41.24 12.05
N PRO A 18 27.52 41.76 13.31
CA PRO A 18 26.29 42.18 13.99
C PRO A 18 26.02 43.70 13.85
N ASP A 19 24.87 44.14 14.37
CA ASP A 19 24.42 45.52 14.68
C ASP A 19 23.29 46.17 13.86
N LYS A 20 22.15 46.31 14.59
CA LYS A 20 21.23 47.47 14.71
C LYS A 20 19.94 47.57 13.85
N PRO A 21 18.90 48.27 14.37
CA PRO A 21 17.53 47.73 14.55
C PRO A 21 16.45 48.48 13.74
N PHE A 22 15.24 47.91 13.59
CA PHE A 22 14.01 48.71 13.47
C PHE A 22 12.75 47.93 13.90
N SER A 23 11.88 48.68 14.58
CA SER A 23 10.59 48.39 15.19
C SER A 23 9.42 48.35 14.20
N ASN A 24 8.42 47.47 14.39
CA ASN A 24 7.02 47.84 14.75
C ASN A 24 6.00 46.68 14.57
N THR A 25 5.34 46.40 15.70
CA THR A 25 3.90 46.12 15.93
C THR A 25 3.00 45.60 14.80
N THR A 26 2.41 44.42 15.03
CA THR A 26 1.01 44.12 14.64
C THR A 26 0.27 43.37 15.75
N HIS A 27 -0.99 43.76 15.95
CA HIS A 27 -1.89 43.38 17.05
C HIS A 27 -2.33 41.90 17.04
N PHE A 28 -2.33 41.26 18.21
CA PHE A 28 -3.13 40.05 18.48
C PHE A 28 -4.17 40.33 19.58
N LYS A 29 -5.42 39.93 19.32
CA LYS A 29 -6.58 39.99 20.23
C LYS A 29 -6.35 39.13 21.49
N PRO A 30 -6.95 39.47 22.65
CA PRO A 30 -6.83 38.66 23.86
C PRO A 30 -7.67 37.37 23.77
N LEU A 31 -7.09 36.26 24.22
CA LEU A 31 -7.71 34.94 24.37
C LEU A 31 -8.70 34.90 25.57
N PRO A 32 -9.65 33.94 25.60
CA PRO A 32 -10.72 33.88 26.59
C PRO A 32 -10.24 33.56 28.02
N SER A 33 -10.98 34.07 29.01
CA SER A 33 -10.72 34.04 30.46
C SER A 33 -10.60 32.65 31.11
N SER A 34 -10.98 31.57 30.42
CA SER A 34 -10.85 30.19 30.92
C SER A 34 -9.41 29.65 30.88
N LEU A 35 -8.55 30.19 30.01
CA LEU A 35 -7.12 29.86 29.97
C LEU A 35 -6.35 30.53 31.11
N ASN A 36 -6.76 31.73 31.54
CA ASN A 36 -6.12 32.44 32.65
C ASN A 36 -6.30 31.71 33.99
N HIS A 37 -7.42 31.01 34.19
CA HIS A 37 -7.62 30.23 35.41
C HIS A 37 -6.72 28.98 35.46
N HIS A 38 -6.45 28.36 34.31
CA HIS A 38 -5.53 27.21 34.19
C HIS A 38 -4.06 27.63 34.29
N PHE A 39 -3.70 28.81 33.76
CA PHE A 39 -2.38 29.42 33.96
C PHE A 39 -2.15 29.87 35.41
N ALA A 40 -3.17 30.38 36.09
CA ALA A 40 -3.11 30.74 37.52
C ALA A 40 -2.93 29.50 38.43
N LEU A 41 -3.60 28.39 38.12
CA LEU A 41 -3.41 27.11 38.82
C LEU A 41 -2.00 26.52 38.58
N LYS A 42 -1.47 26.63 37.35
CA LYS A 42 -0.06 26.27 37.04
C LYS A 42 0.93 27.14 37.80
N PHE A 43 0.68 28.45 37.94
CA PHE A 43 1.54 29.36 38.70
C PHE A 43 1.47 29.14 40.22
N GLN A 44 0.31 28.74 40.76
CA GLN A 44 0.17 28.38 42.18
C GLN A 44 0.91 27.09 42.54
N GLN A 45 0.82 26.05 41.70
CA GLN A 45 1.62 24.81 41.90
C GLN A 45 3.13 25.08 41.82
N HIS A 46 3.53 26.02 40.96
CA HIS A 46 4.92 26.44 40.74
C HIS A 46 5.55 27.14 41.95
N ARG A 47 4.80 28.03 42.61
CA ARG A 47 5.20 28.64 43.89
C ARG A 47 5.24 27.63 45.04
N MET A 48 4.35 26.64 45.03
CA MET A 48 4.32 25.57 46.06
C MET A 48 5.56 24.67 46.00
N ALA A 49 6.03 24.27 44.81
CA ALA A 49 7.21 23.40 44.67
C ALA A 49 8.52 24.08 45.12
N HIS A 50 8.71 25.36 44.78
CA HIS A 50 9.86 26.14 45.26
C HIS A 50 9.77 26.44 46.77
N LYS A 51 8.59 26.84 47.29
CA LYS A 51 8.41 27.01 48.75
C LYS A 51 8.63 25.71 49.51
N MET A 52 8.28 24.55 48.95
CA MET A 52 8.55 23.24 49.58
C MET A 52 10.04 22.89 49.58
N LEU A 53 10.80 23.25 48.55
CA LEU A 53 12.26 23.03 48.48
C LEU A 53 13.04 23.91 49.48
N ASP A 54 12.58 25.13 49.70
CA ASP A 54 13.15 26.06 50.71
C ASP A 54 12.71 25.71 52.14
N GLN A 55 11.61 24.96 52.29
CA GLN A 55 11.10 24.45 53.57
C GLN A 55 11.47 23.00 53.85
N MET A 56 12.19 22.32 52.95
CA MET A 56 12.64 20.97 53.20
C MET A 56 13.75 21.02 54.25
N PRO A 57 13.55 20.45 55.46
CA PRO A 57 14.68 20.18 56.36
C PRO A 57 15.65 19.29 55.59
N ASP A 58 16.95 19.35 55.89
CA ASP A 58 18.08 18.60 55.29
C ASP A 58 17.80 17.10 55.07
N SER A 59 16.91 16.81 54.12
CA SER A 59 16.33 15.50 53.91
C SER A 59 17.30 14.76 53.02
N LYS A 60 18.14 13.95 53.65
CA LYS A 60 19.03 13.01 52.99
C LYS A 60 18.29 11.88 52.24
N GLN A 61 16.96 11.91 52.20
CA GLN A 61 16.14 10.90 51.54
C GLN A 61 15.90 11.24 50.06
N SER A 62 16.21 10.29 49.17
CA SER A 62 16.08 10.41 47.71
C SER A 62 14.62 10.50 47.21
N PHE A 63 13.64 10.10 48.03
CA PHE A 63 12.22 10.02 47.65
C PHE A 63 11.61 11.37 47.26
N ALA A 64 11.88 12.42 48.05
CA ALA A 64 11.40 13.77 47.80
C ALA A 64 11.93 14.33 46.47
N TRP A 65 13.23 14.16 46.22
CA TRP A 65 13.89 14.53 44.98
C TRP A 65 13.33 13.76 43.77
N ASN A 66 13.11 12.44 43.92
CA ASN A 66 12.51 11.61 42.88
C ASN A 66 11.10 12.10 42.49
N SER A 67 10.33 12.58 43.46
CA SER A 67 8.99 13.13 43.24
C SER A 67 9.03 14.46 42.49
N LEU A 68 9.98 15.34 42.83
CA LEU A 68 10.19 16.62 42.12
C LEU A 68 10.66 16.38 40.68
N ILE A 69 11.65 15.51 40.47
CA ILE A 69 12.13 15.13 39.13
C ILE A 69 10.98 14.56 38.29
N GLN A 70 10.15 13.70 38.88
CA GLN A 70 8.98 13.15 38.19
C GLN A 70 7.94 14.22 37.84
N THR A 71 7.77 15.22 38.70
CA THR A 71 6.84 16.33 38.46
C THR A 71 7.31 17.18 37.28
N HIS A 72 8.60 17.52 37.24
CA HIS A 72 9.18 18.22 36.09
C HIS A 72 9.08 17.39 34.80
N LEU A 73 9.32 16.08 34.86
CA LEU A 73 9.11 15.15 33.73
C LEU A 73 7.67 15.18 33.20
N ARG A 74 6.66 15.09 34.08
CA ARG A 74 5.24 15.15 33.69
C ARG A 74 4.86 16.48 33.06
N ASN A 75 5.50 17.56 33.51
CA ASN A 75 5.26 18.91 33.00
C ASN A 75 6.10 19.28 31.76
N GLY A 76 6.92 18.35 31.24
CA GLY A 76 7.80 18.59 30.08
C GLY A 76 8.97 19.54 30.36
N GLN A 77 9.29 19.80 31.63
CA GLN A 77 10.34 20.72 32.06
C GLN A 77 11.68 19.97 32.22
N PHE A 78 12.22 19.49 31.11
CA PHE A 78 13.40 18.61 31.10
C PHE A 78 14.66 19.26 31.67
N ASP A 79 14.95 20.51 31.31
CA ASP A 79 16.13 21.22 31.82
C ASP A 79 16.07 21.38 33.33
N ARG A 80 14.88 21.68 33.87
CA ARG A 80 14.67 21.79 35.31
C ARG A 80 14.82 20.45 36.01
N ALA A 81 14.36 19.36 35.41
CA ALA A 81 14.59 18.02 35.95
C ALA A 81 16.09 17.71 36.07
N VAL A 82 16.90 18.16 35.10
CA VAL A 82 18.37 18.05 35.16
C VAL A 82 18.96 18.95 36.26
N THR A 83 18.52 20.20 36.37
CA THR A 83 18.96 21.12 37.43
C THR A 83 18.61 20.59 38.83
N THR A 84 17.39 20.12 39.05
CA THR A 84 16.96 19.49 40.32
C THR A 84 17.79 18.27 40.66
N TYR A 85 18.16 17.45 39.66
CA TYR A 85 19.06 16.32 39.88
C TYR A 85 20.49 16.76 40.22
N GLN A 86 21.00 17.83 39.60
CA GLN A 86 22.30 18.40 39.95
C GLN A 86 22.29 18.96 41.38
N GLU A 87 21.23 19.67 41.78
CA GLU A 87 21.06 20.19 43.15
C GLU A 87 21.00 19.06 44.19
N MET A 88 20.32 17.96 43.88
CA MET A 88 20.30 16.75 44.71
C MET A 88 21.73 16.25 44.98
N LEU A 89 22.56 16.19 43.94
CA LEU A 89 23.96 15.76 44.05
C LEU A 89 24.82 16.77 44.83
N VAL A 90 24.63 18.08 44.61
CA VAL A 90 25.34 19.15 45.31
C VAL A 90 25.04 19.14 46.81
N ARG A 91 23.80 18.83 47.19
CA ARG A 91 23.38 18.65 48.60
C ARG A 91 23.81 17.30 49.20
N GLY A 92 24.61 16.51 48.49
CA GLY A 92 25.17 15.25 48.97
C GLY A 92 24.18 14.08 49.03
N VAL A 93 22.99 14.20 48.42
CA VAL A 93 22.01 13.13 48.39
C VAL A 93 22.36 12.15 47.28
N ARG A 94 22.57 10.87 47.63
CA ARG A 94 22.94 9.83 46.66
C ARG A 94 21.73 9.45 45.79
N PRO A 95 21.90 9.31 44.46
CA PRO A 95 20.88 8.73 43.59
C PRO A 95 20.53 7.31 44.03
N ASP A 96 19.28 6.91 43.84
CA ASP A 96 18.84 5.54 44.06
C ASP A 96 18.44 4.86 42.74
N LYS A 97 18.00 3.60 42.85
CA LYS A 97 17.50 2.77 41.73
C LYS A 97 16.31 3.37 40.98
N HIS A 98 15.62 4.38 41.53
CA HIS A 98 14.49 5.07 40.91
C HIS A 98 14.84 6.49 40.42
N THR A 99 15.92 7.09 40.90
CA THR A 99 16.42 8.39 40.43
C THR A 99 17.00 8.29 39.02
N LEU A 100 17.92 7.35 38.81
CA LEU A 100 18.65 7.23 37.54
C LEU A 100 17.76 6.91 36.33
N PRO A 101 16.78 6.00 36.39
CA PRO A 101 15.89 5.74 35.25
C PRO A 101 15.08 6.98 34.83
N ARG A 102 14.66 7.81 35.80
CA ARG A 102 13.92 9.05 35.53
C ARG A 102 14.80 10.04 34.79
N ILE A 103 16.00 10.30 35.26
CA ILE A 103 16.90 11.27 34.61
C ILE A 103 17.48 10.75 33.29
N LEU A 104 17.68 9.44 33.14
CA LEU A 104 17.99 8.81 31.86
C LEU A 104 16.84 9.00 30.84
N SER A 105 15.58 8.92 31.29
CA SER A 105 14.44 9.24 30.44
C SER A 105 14.41 10.71 30.02
N VAL A 106 14.87 11.64 30.86
CA VAL A 106 15.05 13.06 30.50
C VAL A 106 16.09 13.21 29.38
N SER A 107 17.26 12.57 29.52
CA SER A 107 18.29 12.54 28.47
C SER A 107 17.76 11.99 27.15
N ARG A 108 16.95 10.92 27.22
CA ARG A 108 16.28 10.32 26.06
C ARG A 108 15.29 11.28 25.39
N LEU A 109 14.51 12.02 26.17
CA LEU A 109 13.52 12.99 25.67
C LEU A 109 14.17 14.25 25.10
N LEU A 110 15.31 14.67 25.64
CA LEU A 110 16.13 15.76 25.13
C LEU A 110 16.97 15.37 23.90
N GLY A 111 17.08 14.08 23.58
CA GLY A 111 17.99 13.61 22.53
C GLY A 111 19.47 13.76 22.88
N SER A 112 19.82 13.98 24.15
CA SER A 112 21.19 14.30 24.57
C SER A 112 21.95 13.04 24.99
N LEU A 113 22.65 12.42 24.03
CA LEU A 113 23.53 11.28 24.31
C LEU A 113 24.69 11.64 25.26
N ARG A 114 25.16 12.90 25.23
CA ARG A 114 26.20 13.39 26.14
C ARG A 114 25.77 13.30 27.60
N LEU A 115 24.58 13.80 27.91
CA LEU A 115 24.00 13.69 29.26
C LEU A 115 23.81 12.22 29.64
N GLY A 116 23.33 11.41 28.71
CA GLY A 116 23.15 9.97 28.91
C GLY A 116 24.44 9.24 29.30
N LYS A 117 25.55 9.53 28.62
CA LYS A 117 26.88 8.97 28.94
C LYS A 117 27.39 9.43 30.32
N GLN A 118 27.14 10.67 30.72
CA GLN A 118 27.46 11.16 32.06
C GLN A 118 26.66 10.42 33.15
N LEU A 119 25.36 10.24 32.92
CA LEU A 119 24.48 9.49 33.83
C LEU A 119 24.84 8.01 33.92
N HIS A 120 25.30 7.41 32.82
CA HIS A 120 25.83 6.04 32.83
C HIS A 120 27.10 5.94 33.69
N GLY A 121 28.04 6.88 33.54
CA GLY A 121 29.22 6.95 34.42
C GLY A 121 28.84 7.09 35.90
N GLN A 122 27.81 7.87 36.22
CA GLN A 122 27.27 7.97 37.58
C GLN A 122 26.62 6.67 38.06
N ALA A 123 25.91 5.94 37.19
CA ALA A 123 25.35 4.63 37.53
C ALA A 123 26.44 3.63 37.95
N ILE A 124 27.59 3.66 37.27
CA ILE A 124 28.77 2.84 37.64
C ILE A 124 29.37 3.33 38.96
N LYS A 125 29.57 4.65 39.11
CA LYS A 125 30.14 5.26 40.32
C LYS A 125 29.37 4.91 41.61
N TYR A 126 28.04 4.84 41.53
CA TYR A 126 27.17 4.55 42.67
C TYR A 126 26.77 3.07 42.78
N ASP A 127 27.37 2.18 41.99
CA ASP A 127 27.05 0.73 41.94
C ASP A 127 25.56 0.44 41.67
N LEU A 128 24.93 1.28 40.85
CA LEU A 128 23.53 1.16 40.44
C LEU A 128 23.39 0.55 39.04
N ALA A 129 24.49 0.39 38.30
CA ALA A 129 24.49 -0.19 36.95
C ALA A 129 24.05 -1.67 36.92
N SER A 130 24.20 -2.38 38.05
CA SER A 130 23.77 -3.77 38.25
C SER A 130 22.27 -3.91 38.50
N CYS A 131 21.56 -2.81 38.80
CA CYS A 131 20.11 -2.84 39.06
C CYS A 131 19.32 -2.98 37.75
N HIS A 132 18.42 -3.97 37.65
CA HIS A 132 17.61 -4.23 36.45
C HIS A 132 16.88 -3.00 35.88
N TYR A 133 16.38 -2.10 36.75
CA TYR A 133 15.67 -0.89 36.34
C TYR A 133 16.60 0.12 35.66
N VAL A 134 17.77 0.36 36.25
CA VAL A 134 18.79 1.28 35.71
C VAL A 134 19.39 0.68 34.43
N HIS A 135 19.67 -0.61 34.46
CA HIS A 135 20.21 -1.34 33.32
C HIS A 135 19.27 -1.31 32.11
N SER A 136 17.97 -1.58 32.30
CA SER A 136 16.98 -1.50 31.22
C SER A 136 16.81 -0.06 30.70
N ALA A 137 16.90 0.95 31.58
CA ALA A 137 16.86 2.35 31.17
C ALA A 137 18.11 2.77 30.36
N LEU A 138 19.28 2.20 30.67
CA LEU A 138 20.51 2.40 29.89
C LEU A 138 20.40 1.74 28.50
N ILE A 139 19.90 0.50 28.42
CA ILE A 139 19.62 -0.16 27.12
C ILE A 139 18.65 0.69 26.29
N GLU A 140 17.58 1.21 26.89
CA GLU A 140 16.61 2.07 26.21
C GLU A 140 17.24 3.39 25.73
N LEU A 141 18.13 3.99 26.53
CA LEU A 141 18.85 5.21 26.18
C LEU A 141 19.73 4.99 24.94
N TYR A 142 20.65 4.02 24.99
CA TYR A 142 21.60 3.77 23.91
C TYR A 142 20.91 3.26 22.65
N GLY A 143 19.95 2.33 22.77
CA GLY A 143 19.24 1.80 21.60
C GLY A 143 18.38 2.85 20.87
N ARG A 144 18.00 3.93 21.56
CA ARG A 144 17.21 5.01 20.95
C ARG A 144 18.04 6.17 20.43
N LEU A 145 19.15 6.50 21.09
CA LEU A 145 19.98 7.68 20.76
C LEU A 145 21.27 7.36 20.00
N ASP A 146 21.70 6.10 19.98
CA ASP A 146 22.93 5.64 19.34
C ASP A 146 22.59 4.51 18.34
N CYS A 147 22.71 3.25 18.75
CA CYS A 147 22.39 2.07 17.94
C CYS A 147 22.11 0.84 18.82
N ALA A 148 21.52 -0.20 18.23
CA ALA A 148 21.26 -1.47 18.91
C ALA A 148 22.55 -2.17 19.37
N GLU A 149 23.67 -1.99 18.68
CA GLU A 149 24.97 -2.55 19.13
C GLU A 149 25.49 -1.89 20.42
N ALA A 150 25.32 -0.57 20.56
CA ALA A 150 25.64 0.11 21.81
C ALA A 150 24.74 -0.37 22.95
N ALA A 151 23.46 -0.64 22.66
CA ALA A 151 22.53 -1.23 23.61
C ALA A 151 22.92 -2.68 23.98
N LYS A 152 23.37 -3.48 22.99
CA LYS A 152 23.91 -4.84 23.20
C LYS A 152 25.15 -4.82 24.07
N TRP A 153 26.05 -3.85 23.86
CA TRP A 153 27.24 -3.70 24.71
C TRP A 153 26.87 -3.49 26.18
N VAL A 154 25.90 -2.61 26.46
CA VAL A 154 25.39 -2.42 27.84
C VAL A 154 24.79 -3.72 28.36
N PHE A 155 23.95 -4.37 27.56
CA PHE A 155 23.29 -5.63 27.89
C PHE A 155 24.28 -6.75 28.26
N ASP A 156 25.36 -6.91 27.50
CA ASP A 156 26.38 -7.95 27.72
C ASP A 156 27.28 -7.66 28.94
N LYS A 157 27.45 -6.39 29.32
CA LYS A 157 28.25 -5.98 30.49
C LYS A 157 27.52 -6.10 31.83
N SER A 158 26.27 -6.55 31.86
CA SER A 158 25.55 -6.80 33.12
C SER A 158 26.22 -7.91 33.95
N PRO A 159 26.61 -7.66 35.21
CA PRO A 159 27.07 -8.71 36.12
C PRO A 159 25.92 -9.54 36.70
N VAL A 160 24.67 -9.13 36.49
CA VAL A 160 23.46 -9.79 37.03
C VAL A 160 22.68 -10.45 35.89
N ALA A 161 21.95 -11.53 36.21
CA ALA A 161 21.03 -12.22 35.31
C ALA A 161 20.14 -11.22 34.56
N LYS A 162 20.02 -11.41 33.24
CA LYS A 162 19.36 -10.43 32.37
C LYS A 162 17.84 -10.57 32.48
N SER A 163 17.13 -9.46 32.67
CA SER A 163 15.67 -9.47 32.84
C SER A 163 14.94 -9.67 31.50
N SER A 164 13.73 -10.25 31.50
CA SER A 164 12.88 -10.38 30.30
C SER A 164 12.72 -9.04 29.56
N VAL A 165 12.58 -7.95 30.31
CA VAL A 165 12.44 -6.59 29.77
C VAL A 165 13.69 -6.19 28.99
N SER A 166 14.89 -6.50 29.50
CA SER A 166 16.17 -6.18 28.85
C SER A 166 16.34 -6.93 27.52
N TRP A 167 16.02 -8.24 27.50
CA TRP A 167 16.01 -9.06 26.28
C TRP A 167 15.05 -8.49 25.23
N THR A 168 13.81 -8.21 25.66
CA THR A 168 12.75 -7.71 24.79
C THR A 168 13.03 -6.32 24.23
N LEU A 169 13.62 -5.42 25.03
CA LEU A 169 14.04 -4.09 24.57
C LEU A 169 15.09 -4.18 23.47
N LEU A 170 16.12 -5.00 23.66
CA LEU A 170 17.18 -5.17 22.68
C LEU A 170 16.65 -5.80 21.38
N ALA A 171 15.79 -6.83 21.47
CA ALA A 171 15.12 -7.42 20.31
C ALA A 171 14.30 -6.38 19.53
N LYS A 172 13.58 -5.48 20.22
CA LYS A 172 12.83 -4.39 19.58
C LYS A 172 13.73 -3.41 18.83
N PHE A 173 14.92 -3.10 19.36
CA PHE A 173 15.88 -2.25 18.67
C PHE A 173 16.41 -2.90 17.39
N TYR A 174 16.74 -4.21 17.44
CA TYR A 174 17.12 -4.95 16.24
C TYR A 174 16.04 -4.96 15.16
N VAL A 175 14.78 -5.22 15.54
CA VAL A 175 13.63 -5.14 14.63
C VAL A 175 13.50 -3.74 14.01
N LYS A 176 13.63 -2.68 14.82
CA LYS A 176 13.52 -1.29 14.36
C LYS A 176 14.63 -0.90 13.37
N GLU A 177 15.83 -1.44 13.54
CA GLU A 177 16.97 -1.23 12.62
C GLU A 177 16.91 -2.11 11.36
N GLY A 178 15.87 -2.93 11.19
CA GLY A 178 15.74 -3.81 10.03
C GLY A 178 16.62 -5.05 10.09
N ARG A 179 17.04 -5.47 11.29
CA ARG A 179 17.82 -6.70 11.55
C ARG A 179 17.01 -7.72 12.37
N PRO A 180 15.86 -8.22 11.85
CA PRO A 180 14.98 -9.13 12.58
C PRO A 180 15.59 -10.53 12.82
N ASP A 181 16.59 -10.93 12.03
CA ASP A 181 17.41 -12.13 12.23
C ASP A 181 18.10 -12.13 13.60
N LEU A 182 18.78 -11.04 13.95
CA LEU A 182 19.44 -10.87 15.25
C LEU A 182 18.43 -10.86 16.41
N ALA A 183 17.21 -10.38 16.18
CA ALA A 183 16.15 -10.43 17.19
C ALA A 183 15.69 -11.87 17.49
N VAL A 184 15.66 -12.75 16.47
CA VAL A 184 15.35 -14.18 16.63
C VAL A 184 16.50 -14.90 17.32
N GLU A 185 17.75 -14.63 16.93
CA GLU A 185 18.94 -15.19 17.60
C GLU A 185 18.97 -14.83 19.08
N LEU A 186 18.74 -13.55 19.40
CA LEU A 186 18.68 -13.05 20.77
C LEU A 186 17.56 -13.70 21.58
N PHE A 187 16.40 -13.99 20.98
CA PHE A 187 15.33 -14.74 21.65
C PHE A 187 15.75 -16.19 21.91
N ASN A 188 16.44 -16.84 20.98
CA ASN A 188 16.97 -18.19 21.19
C ASN A 188 18.01 -18.22 22.32
N GLU A 189 18.85 -17.18 22.47
CA GLU A 189 19.73 -17.01 23.63
C GLU A 189 18.96 -16.82 24.93
N MET A 190 17.88 -16.04 24.92
CA MET A 190 16.98 -15.86 26.07
C MET A 190 16.41 -17.20 26.55
N VAL A 191 15.96 -18.04 25.61
CA VAL A 191 15.42 -19.39 25.88
C VAL A 191 16.51 -20.29 26.47
N ARG A 192 17.73 -20.31 25.89
CA ARG A 192 18.86 -21.11 26.40
C ARG A 192 19.33 -20.67 27.79
N SER A 193 19.13 -19.40 28.14
CA SER A 193 19.50 -18.83 29.44
C SER A 193 18.44 -19.08 30.52
N ASP A 194 17.38 -19.83 30.21
CA ASP A 194 16.22 -20.09 31.08
C ASP A 194 15.59 -18.81 31.63
N ALA A 195 15.65 -17.73 30.85
CA ALA A 195 15.04 -16.45 31.23
C ALA A 195 13.52 -16.52 31.06
N LYS A 196 12.78 -15.88 31.98
CA LYS A 196 11.32 -15.85 31.95
C LYS A 196 10.81 -15.29 30.61
N ILE A 197 10.09 -16.12 29.86
CA ILE A 197 9.38 -15.72 28.63
C ILE A 197 8.03 -15.12 29.00
N ASP A 198 7.67 -14.00 28.38
CA ASP A 198 6.38 -13.34 28.57
C ASP A 198 5.71 -13.05 27.22
N SER A 199 4.45 -12.60 27.26
CA SER A 199 3.67 -12.31 26.04
C SER A 199 4.35 -11.27 25.14
N LEU A 200 5.10 -10.33 25.73
CA LEU A 200 5.75 -9.25 24.99
C LEU A 200 7.02 -9.73 24.28
N SER A 201 7.82 -10.58 24.92
CA SER A 201 9.00 -11.18 24.30
C SER A 201 8.60 -12.05 23.12
N LEU A 202 7.59 -12.92 23.30
CA LEU A 202 6.99 -13.72 22.23
C LEU A 202 6.46 -12.87 21.09
N ALA A 203 5.61 -11.88 21.37
CA ALA A 203 5.04 -11.02 20.34
C ALA A 203 6.10 -10.29 19.52
N THR A 204 7.21 -9.89 20.16
CA THR A 204 8.35 -9.22 19.51
C THR A 204 9.08 -10.17 18.56
N VAL A 205 9.44 -11.39 19.01
CA VAL A 205 10.15 -12.35 18.15
C VAL A 205 9.25 -12.91 17.04
N ILE A 206 7.96 -13.15 17.31
CA ILE A 206 6.99 -13.56 16.29
C ILE A 206 6.87 -12.50 15.19
N GLY A 207 6.84 -11.22 15.58
CA GLY A 207 6.90 -10.10 14.64
C GLY A 207 8.18 -10.12 13.80
N ALA A 208 9.33 -10.41 14.41
CA ALA A 208 10.60 -10.56 13.70
C ALA A 208 10.57 -11.72 12.69
N CYS A 209 10.01 -12.88 13.06
CA CYS A 209 9.82 -14.01 12.14
C CYS A 209 8.93 -13.63 10.94
N GLY A 210 7.88 -12.84 11.16
CA GLY A 210 7.02 -12.32 10.09
C GLY A 210 7.75 -11.38 9.14
N LEU A 211 8.61 -10.50 9.67
CA LEU A 211 9.46 -9.61 8.85
C LEU A 211 10.49 -10.39 8.04
N LEU A 212 11.08 -11.44 8.60
CA LEU A 212 11.96 -12.38 7.89
C LEU A 212 11.21 -13.24 6.86
N LYS A 213 9.89 -13.31 6.95
CA LYS A 213 9.04 -14.28 6.25
C LYS A 213 9.49 -15.74 6.46
N SER A 214 10.12 -16.03 7.60
CA SER A 214 10.60 -17.37 7.94
C SER A 214 9.52 -18.18 8.66
N LEU A 215 8.79 -18.99 7.89
CA LEU A 215 7.75 -19.87 8.44
C LEU A 215 8.32 -20.90 9.43
N GLN A 216 9.56 -21.35 9.22
CA GLN A 216 10.22 -22.32 10.08
C GLN A 216 10.50 -21.74 11.47
N GLU A 217 11.09 -20.55 11.53
CA GLU A 217 11.32 -19.86 12.81
C GLU A 217 9.99 -19.51 13.49
N GLY A 218 9.01 -19.04 12.72
CA GLY A 218 7.67 -18.76 13.23
C GLY A 218 7.01 -19.97 13.88
N ARG A 219 7.11 -21.17 13.28
CA ARG A 219 6.59 -22.43 13.85
C ARG A 219 7.36 -22.86 15.11
N ASN A 220 8.67 -22.65 15.15
CA ASN A 220 9.47 -22.93 16.34
C ASN A 220 9.05 -22.05 17.52
N VAL A 221 8.94 -20.75 17.29
CA VAL A 221 8.49 -19.79 18.31
C VAL A 221 7.04 -20.06 18.73
N HIS A 222 6.15 -20.43 17.81
CA HIS A 222 4.78 -20.84 18.15
C HIS A 222 4.76 -22.07 19.06
N ARG A 223 5.64 -23.06 18.84
CA ARG A 223 5.79 -24.21 19.75
C ARG A 223 6.21 -23.78 21.15
N ILE A 224 7.11 -22.80 21.24
CA ILE A 224 7.55 -22.22 22.53
C ILE A 224 6.36 -21.50 23.20
N ALA A 225 5.60 -20.69 22.47
CA ALA A 225 4.39 -20.04 22.99
C ALA A 225 3.39 -21.05 23.57
N LYS A 226 3.22 -22.20 22.90
CA LYS A 226 2.40 -23.31 23.37
C LYS A 226 2.94 -23.94 24.66
N SER A 227 4.24 -24.22 24.74
CA SER A 227 4.85 -24.76 25.97
C SER A 227 4.77 -23.79 27.15
N CYS A 228 4.74 -22.48 26.90
CA CYS A 228 4.55 -21.46 27.94
C CYS A 228 3.07 -21.25 28.31
N GLY A 229 2.12 -21.88 27.62
CA GLY A 229 0.68 -21.64 27.81
C GLY A 229 0.21 -20.25 27.36
N LEU A 230 1.00 -19.56 26.51
CA LEU A 230 0.74 -18.19 26.05
C LEU A 230 0.17 -18.14 24.63
N GLU A 231 -0.08 -19.28 23.98
CA GLU A 231 -0.57 -19.34 22.58
C GLU A 231 -1.90 -18.60 22.36
N PHE A 232 -2.76 -18.56 23.39
CA PHE A 232 -4.07 -17.89 23.37
C PHE A 232 -4.10 -16.54 24.10
N ASP A 233 -2.95 -16.02 24.53
CA ASP A 233 -2.84 -14.62 24.93
C ASP A 233 -3.13 -13.73 23.72
N VAL A 234 -4.05 -12.77 23.83
CA VAL A 234 -4.54 -11.98 22.69
C VAL A 234 -3.41 -11.26 21.95
N LEU A 235 -2.38 -10.78 22.66
CA LEU A 235 -1.22 -10.14 22.03
C LEU A 235 -0.40 -11.16 21.23
N VAL A 236 -0.14 -12.32 21.82
CA VAL A 236 0.62 -13.41 21.17
C VAL A 236 -0.15 -13.97 19.99
N SER A 237 -1.44 -14.28 20.14
CA SER A 237 -2.29 -14.78 19.06
C SER A 237 -2.36 -13.77 17.90
N ASN A 238 -2.57 -12.47 18.18
CA ASN A 238 -2.57 -11.43 17.14
C ASN A 238 -1.23 -11.35 16.39
N SER A 239 -0.10 -11.46 17.11
CA SER A 239 1.23 -11.55 16.49
C SER A 239 1.38 -12.82 15.64
N LEU A 240 0.90 -13.98 16.11
CA LEU A 240 0.95 -15.24 15.36
C LEU A 240 0.11 -15.16 14.08
N LEU A 241 -1.11 -14.63 14.15
CA LEU A 241 -1.96 -14.39 12.97
C LEU A 241 -1.20 -13.57 11.93
N LYS A 242 -0.62 -12.43 12.35
CA LYS A 242 0.14 -11.56 11.46
C LYS A 242 1.35 -12.26 10.84
N MET A 243 2.14 -12.98 11.65
CA MET A 243 3.30 -13.73 11.18
C MET A 243 2.93 -14.80 10.16
N TYR A 244 1.92 -15.62 10.44
CA TYR A 244 1.47 -16.66 9.50
C TYR A 244 0.94 -16.06 8.19
N ILE A 245 0.21 -14.94 8.26
CA ILE A 245 -0.24 -14.19 7.07
C ILE A 245 0.97 -13.68 6.26
N ASP A 246 1.96 -13.08 6.91
CA ASP A 246 3.17 -12.55 6.24
C ASP A 246 4.04 -13.64 5.61
N CYS A 247 4.05 -14.83 6.21
CA CYS A 247 4.66 -16.04 5.67
C CYS A 247 3.82 -16.74 4.58
N GLY A 248 2.63 -16.22 4.24
CA GLY A 248 1.75 -16.80 3.21
C GLY A 248 0.91 -18.01 3.68
N SER A 249 0.96 -18.36 4.97
CA SER A 249 0.29 -19.52 5.56
C SER A 249 -1.05 -19.14 6.19
N ILE A 250 -2.00 -18.71 5.35
CA ILE A 250 -3.33 -18.27 5.83
C ILE A 250 -4.09 -19.37 6.57
N ARG A 251 -3.86 -20.65 6.23
CA ARG A 251 -4.55 -21.79 6.85
C ARG A 251 -4.22 -21.90 8.34
N GLU A 252 -2.94 -21.79 8.71
CA GLU A 252 -2.52 -21.78 10.10
C GLU A 252 -3.01 -20.55 10.86
N ALA A 253 -3.06 -19.38 10.19
CA ALA A 253 -3.69 -18.21 10.78
C ALA A 253 -5.18 -18.46 11.09
N CYS A 254 -5.92 -19.12 10.19
CA CYS A 254 -7.33 -19.48 10.44
C CYS A 254 -7.47 -20.42 11.65
N LEU A 255 -6.63 -21.45 11.74
CA LEU A 255 -6.67 -22.39 12.87
C LEU A 255 -6.48 -21.69 14.22
N ILE A 256 -5.56 -20.73 14.29
CA ILE A 256 -5.35 -19.93 15.50
C ILE A 256 -6.57 -19.05 15.75
N PHE A 257 -7.05 -18.35 14.73
CA PHE A 257 -8.21 -17.46 14.84
C PHE A 257 -9.45 -18.20 15.34
N ASP A 258 -9.71 -19.41 14.85
CA ASP A 258 -10.85 -20.24 15.24
C ASP A 258 -10.74 -20.75 16.69
N GLN A 259 -9.52 -20.98 17.17
CA GLN A 259 -9.25 -21.44 18.54
C GLN A 259 -9.20 -20.29 19.57
N MET A 260 -9.10 -19.03 19.14
CA MET A 260 -9.10 -17.88 20.05
C MET A 260 -10.43 -17.78 20.81
N LYS A 261 -10.35 -17.79 22.15
CA LYS A 261 -11.51 -17.62 23.04
C LYS A 261 -12.07 -16.20 23.04
N SER A 262 -11.20 -15.22 22.82
CA SER A 262 -11.55 -13.80 22.72
C SER A 262 -10.85 -13.21 21.52
N ARG A 263 -11.60 -12.53 20.65
CA ARG A 263 -11.11 -11.89 19.43
C ARG A 263 -11.37 -10.41 19.53
N ASP A 264 -10.32 -9.61 19.44
CA ASP A 264 -10.44 -8.16 19.43
C ASP A 264 -10.47 -7.63 17.99
N LYS A 265 -10.62 -6.30 17.85
CA LYS A 265 -10.64 -5.66 16.53
C LYS A 265 -9.37 -5.94 15.73
N ILE A 266 -8.23 -6.13 16.40
CA ILE A 266 -6.94 -6.42 15.77
C ILE A 266 -6.98 -7.82 15.16
N SER A 267 -7.48 -8.83 15.89
CA SER A 267 -7.64 -10.20 15.40
C SER A 267 -8.47 -10.25 14.11
N TRP A 268 -9.66 -9.62 14.13
CA TRP A 268 -10.55 -9.56 12.97
C TRP A 268 -9.92 -8.83 11.78
N THR A 269 -9.33 -7.67 12.04
CA THR A 269 -8.72 -6.83 10.99
C THR A 269 -7.52 -7.52 10.35
N ALA A 270 -6.73 -8.26 11.14
CA ALA A 270 -5.61 -9.05 10.63
C ALA A 270 -6.08 -10.12 9.64
N MET A 271 -7.10 -10.91 10.02
CA MET A 271 -7.65 -11.95 9.15
C MET A 271 -8.29 -11.37 7.88
N ILE A 272 -9.12 -10.32 8.01
CA ILE A 272 -9.72 -9.63 6.86
C ILE A 272 -8.62 -9.15 5.90
N SER A 273 -7.60 -8.48 6.42
CA SER A 273 -6.47 -8.01 5.61
C SER A 273 -5.73 -9.15 4.93
N GLY A 274 -5.49 -10.27 5.64
CA GLY A 274 -4.80 -11.44 5.10
C GLY A 274 -5.54 -12.07 3.92
N TYR A 275 -6.85 -12.27 4.03
CA TYR A 275 -7.67 -12.78 2.93
C TYR A 275 -7.67 -11.82 1.73
N VAL A 276 -7.82 -10.52 1.96
CA VAL A 276 -7.82 -9.51 0.90
C VAL A 276 -6.46 -9.43 0.19
N GLN A 277 -5.35 -9.54 0.93
CA GLN A 277 -4.00 -9.56 0.36
C GLN A 277 -3.74 -10.80 -0.50
N LYS A 278 -4.27 -11.96 -0.09
CA LYS A 278 -4.18 -13.22 -0.86
C LYS A 278 -5.06 -13.25 -2.11
N GLY A 279 -6.00 -12.31 -2.24
CA GLY A 279 -6.96 -12.27 -3.35
C GLY A 279 -8.27 -13.01 -3.09
N GLU A 280 -8.46 -13.53 -1.88
CA GLU A 280 -9.68 -14.22 -1.44
C GLU A 280 -10.73 -13.21 -0.93
N PHE A 281 -11.16 -12.31 -1.83
CA PHE A 281 -11.98 -11.14 -1.51
C PHE A 281 -13.33 -11.47 -0.85
N ASN A 282 -13.97 -12.57 -1.28
CA ASN A 282 -15.23 -13.03 -0.71
C ASN A 282 -15.11 -13.43 0.76
N GLU A 283 -14.04 -14.13 1.13
CA GLU A 283 -13.81 -14.56 2.53
C GLU A 283 -13.50 -13.35 3.42
N GLY A 284 -12.72 -12.38 2.93
CA GLY A 284 -12.50 -11.12 3.62
C GLY A 284 -13.81 -10.34 3.89
N LEU A 285 -14.72 -10.29 2.92
CA LEU A 285 -16.04 -9.68 3.09
C LEU A 285 -16.95 -10.45 4.04
N LYS A 286 -16.91 -11.79 4.01
CA LYS A 286 -17.66 -12.63 4.95
C LYS A 286 -17.20 -12.39 6.38
N LEU A 287 -15.89 -12.38 6.64
CA LEU A 287 -15.35 -12.09 7.97
C LEU A 287 -15.70 -10.68 8.44
N PHE A 288 -15.69 -9.68 7.56
CA PHE A 288 -16.12 -8.34 7.91
C PHE A 288 -17.61 -8.29 8.32
N ARG A 289 -18.49 -9.00 7.61
CA ARG A 289 -19.90 -9.14 7.99
C ARG A 289 -20.06 -9.91 9.30
N GLN A 290 -19.26 -10.95 9.52
CA GLN A 290 -19.26 -11.72 10.75
C GLN A 290 -18.85 -10.86 11.95
N MET A 291 -17.79 -10.05 11.83
CA MET A 291 -17.36 -9.08 12.84
C MET A 291 -18.52 -8.16 13.27
N ILE A 292 -19.30 -7.66 12.31
CA ILE A 292 -20.48 -6.83 12.58
C ILE A 292 -21.59 -7.64 13.27
N SER A 293 -21.86 -8.87 12.82
CA SER A 293 -22.89 -9.74 13.41
C SER A 293 -22.57 -10.18 14.84
N GLU A 294 -21.29 -10.24 15.20
CA GLU A 294 -20.82 -10.48 16.58
C GLU A 294 -20.78 -9.18 17.41
N TYR A 295 -21.52 -8.15 16.99
CA TYR A 295 -21.67 -6.85 17.66
C TYR A 295 -20.36 -6.08 17.88
N LEU A 296 -19.28 -6.44 17.18
CA LEU A 296 -18.01 -5.73 17.25
C LEU A 296 -17.98 -4.61 16.20
N LYS A 297 -18.20 -3.36 16.63
CA LYS A 297 -18.16 -2.20 15.73
C LYS A 297 -16.77 -2.08 15.06
N PRO A 298 -16.68 -2.22 13.72
CA PRO A 298 -15.44 -2.01 12.99
C PRO A 298 -14.89 -0.60 13.19
N ASP A 299 -13.57 -0.47 13.20
CA ASP A 299 -12.90 0.83 13.20
C ASP A 299 -12.42 1.22 11.78
N ALA A 300 -11.78 2.38 11.68
CA ALA A 300 -11.22 2.87 10.42
C ALA A 300 -10.19 1.91 9.79
N VAL A 301 -9.48 1.12 10.61
CA VAL A 301 -8.49 0.16 10.12
C VAL A 301 -9.19 -1.05 9.50
N ALA A 302 -10.20 -1.60 10.17
CA ALA A 302 -11.02 -2.69 9.63
C ALA A 302 -11.70 -2.28 8.30
N ILE A 303 -12.30 -1.08 8.25
CA ILE A 303 -12.96 -0.55 7.04
C ILE A 303 -11.96 -0.40 5.89
N SER A 304 -10.83 0.28 6.12
CA SER A 304 -9.81 0.46 5.07
C SER A 304 -9.18 -0.85 4.61
N SER A 305 -9.24 -1.91 5.41
CA SER A 305 -8.71 -3.24 5.07
C SER A 305 -9.65 -4.05 4.18
N VAL A 306 -10.98 -3.87 4.30
CA VAL A 306 -11.97 -4.61 3.50
C VAL A 306 -12.29 -3.93 2.16
N LEU A 307 -12.24 -2.59 2.09
CA LEU A 307 -12.59 -1.83 0.87
C LEU A 307 -11.84 -2.25 -0.41
N PRO A 308 -10.53 -2.62 -0.37
CA PRO A 308 -9.83 -3.11 -1.56
C PRO A 308 -10.46 -4.37 -2.17
N ALA A 309 -11.13 -5.21 -1.36
CA ALA A 309 -11.87 -6.38 -1.83
C ALA A 309 -13.00 -5.96 -2.78
N CYS A 310 -13.73 -4.90 -2.42
CA CYS A 310 -14.85 -4.39 -3.20
C CYS A 310 -14.43 -3.78 -4.54
N GLY A 311 -13.25 -3.16 -4.61
CA GLY A 311 -12.74 -2.58 -5.86
C GLY A 311 -12.22 -3.60 -6.87
N ARG A 312 -11.85 -4.80 -6.41
CA ARG A 312 -11.32 -5.87 -7.27
C ARG A 312 -12.38 -6.87 -7.74
N MET A 313 -13.53 -6.90 -7.10
CA MET A 313 -14.65 -7.74 -7.49
C MET A 313 -15.59 -7.03 -8.47
N PRO A 314 -16.29 -7.75 -9.36
CA PRO A 314 -17.39 -7.21 -10.17
C PRO A 314 -18.65 -6.82 -9.36
N ALA A 315 -18.55 -6.66 -8.03
CA ALA A 315 -19.65 -6.48 -7.09
C ALA A 315 -19.47 -5.18 -6.28
N TYR A 316 -19.52 -4.04 -6.95
CA TYR A 316 -19.23 -2.72 -6.36
C TYR A 316 -20.26 -2.29 -5.31
N LYS A 317 -21.47 -2.88 -5.33
CA LYS A 317 -22.51 -2.58 -4.34
C LYS A 317 -22.07 -2.90 -2.91
N ASN A 318 -21.25 -3.92 -2.71
CA ASN A 318 -20.63 -4.19 -1.40
C ASN A 318 -19.84 -2.97 -0.90
N GLY A 319 -19.10 -2.29 -1.79
CA GLY A 319 -18.38 -1.07 -1.45
C GLY A 319 -19.31 0.09 -1.08
N LYS A 320 -20.44 0.24 -1.80
CA LYS A 320 -21.48 1.23 -1.46
C LYS A 320 -22.17 0.92 -0.12
N GLU A 321 -22.44 -0.34 0.18
CA GLU A 321 -22.99 -0.78 1.47
C GLU A 321 -22.05 -0.41 2.62
N ILE A 322 -20.75 -0.65 2.47
CA ILE A 322 -19.74 -0.31 3.49
C ILE A 322 -19.62 1.22 3.63
N HIS A 323 -19.64 1.98 2.53
CA HIS A 323 -19.62 3.43 2.59
C HIS A 323 -20.87 3.98 3.30
N GLY A 324 -22.07 3.47 2.98
CA GLY A 324 -23.30 3.84 3.67
C GLY A 324 -23.31 3.46 5.16
N TYR A 325 -22.74 2.28 5.51
CA TYR A 325 -22.55 1.88 6.90
C TYR A 325 -21.66 2.87 7.65
N LEU A 326 -20.56 3.31 7.03
CA LEU A 326 -19.65 4.28 7.62
C LEU A 326 -20.35 5.63 7.89
N LEU A 327 -21.12 6.13 6.93
CA LEU A 327 -21.87 7.39 7.08
C LEU A 327 -22.91 7.30 8.21
N ARG A 328 -23.64 6.18 8.30
CA ARG A 328 -24.68 5.96 9.31
C ARG A 328 -24.13 5.76 10.72
N THR A 329 -22.93 5.18 10.85
CA THR A 329 -22.34 4.85 12.15
C THR A 329 -21.40 5.91 12.70
N GLY A 330 -21.15 6.98 11.93
CA GLY A 330 -20.25 8.07 12.30
C GLY A 330 -18.82 7.62 12.51
N ILE A 331 -18.37 6.55 11.84
CA ILE A 331 -16.96 6.16 11.87
C ILE A 331 -16.16 7.24 11.15
N ASP A 332 -15.10 7.72 11.80
CA ASP A 332 -14.25 8.79 11.28
C ASP A 332 -13.68 8.43 9.89
N MET A 333 -13.97 9.29 8.91
CA MET A 333 -13.38 9.22 7.57
C MET A 333 -12.02 9.90 7.59
N ASN A 334 -11.10 9.32 8.36
CA ASN A 334 -9.71 9.75 8.31
C ASN A 334 -9.11 9.55 6.90
N LEU A 335 -7.95 10.15 6.66
CA LEU A 335 -7.30 10.13 5.35
C LEU A 335 -7.10 8.71 4.78
N ARG A 336 -6.82 7.72 5.65
CA ARG A 336 -6.66 6.31 5.26
C ARG A 336 -7.96 5.72 4.71
N VAL A 337 -9.08 5.98 5.38
CA VAL A 337 -10.41 5.52 4.93
C VAL A 337 -10.83 6.25 3.66
N GLN A 338 -10.62 7.56 3.59
CA GLN A 338 -10.94 8.34 2.39
C GLN A 338 -10.14 7.84 1.18
N ASN A 339 -8.83 7.60 1.33
CA ASN A 339 -7.99 7.03 0.27
C ASN A 339 -8.47 5.64 -0.17
N ALA A 340 -8.84 4.76 0.76
CA ALA A 340 -9.37 3.43 0.46
C ALA A 340 -10.73 3.48 -0.25
N LEU A 341 -11.62 4.41 0.13
CA LEU A 341 -12.90 4.63 -0.56
C LEU A 341 -12.69 5.17 -1.98
N THR A 342 -11.81 6.16 -2.15
CA THR A 342 -11.44 6.70 -3.46
C THR A 342 -10.91 5.59 -4.37
N ASP A 343 -9.96 4.77 -3.90
CA ASP A 343 -9.38 3.66 -4.66
C ASP A 343 -10.44 2.60 -5.03
N MET A 344 -11.34 2.28 -4.08
CA MET A 344 -12.45 1.36 -4.32
C MET A 344 -13.37 1.87 -5.42
N TYR A 345 -13.77 3.15 -5.40
CA TYR A 345 -14.64 3.72 -6.42
C TYR A 345 -13.95 3.84 -7.78
N VAL A 346 -12.67 4.21 -7.83
CA VAL A 346 -11.85 4.15 -9.05
C VAL A 346 -11.90 2.75 -9.65
N LYS A 347 -11.49 1.73 -8.89
CA LYS A 347 -11.38 0.35 -9.39
C LYS A 347 -12.72 -0.33 -9.66
N SER A 348 -13.82 0.27 -9.21
CA SER A 348 -15.20 -0.16 -9.48
C SER A 348 -15.84 0.54 -10.68
N GLY A 349 -15.13 1.43 -11.39
CA GLY A 349 -15.69 2.12 -12.56
C GLY A 349 -16.51 3.38 -12.22
N HIS A 350 -16.35 3.93 -11.02
CA HIS A 350 -17.12 5.07 -10.49
C HIS A 350 -16.24 6.29 -10.20
N ILE A 351 -15.47 6.73 -11.20
CA ILE A 351 -14.52 7.84 -11.06
C ILE A 351 -15.15 9.14 -10.54
N ASN A 352 -16.41 9.42 -10.85
CA ASN A 352 -17.09 10.64 -10.37
C ASN A 352 -17.26 10.65 -8.84
N TYR A 353 -17.63 9.51 -8.23
CA TYR A 353 -17.70 9.40 -6.77
C TYR A 353 -16.31 9.48 -6.13
N ALA A 354 -15.30 8.88 -6.77
CA ALA A 354 -13.92 9.01 -6.33
C ALA A 354 -13.45 10.47 -6.34
N SER A 355 -13.74 11.22 -7.42
CA SER A 355 -13.43 12.65 -7.53
C SER A 355 -14.14 13.49 -6.47
N GLU A 356 -15.40 13.18 -6.14
CA GLU A 356 -16.17 13.89 -5.11
C GLU A 356 -15.60 13.66 -3.70
N ILE A 357 -15.19 12.43 -3.38
CA ILE A 357 -14.53 12.13 -2.11
C ILE A 357 -13.19 12.85 -2.05
N TYR A 358 -12.40 12.78 -3.14
CA TYR A 358 -11.10 13.41 -3.26
C TYR A 358 -11.16 14.94 -3.09
N SER A 359 -12.14 15.60 -3.72
CA SER A 359 -12.30 17.06 -3.61
C SER A 359 -12.67 17.51 -2.20
N ARG A 360 -13.39 16.68 -1.45
CA ARG A 360 -13.77 16.92 -0.04
C ARG A 360 -12.67 16.63 0.99
N MET A 361 -11.56 16.02 0.59
CA MET A 361 -10.42 15.78 1.50
C MET A 361 -9.78 17.10 1.91
N SER A 362 -9.73 17.39 3.22
CA SER A 362 -9.11 18.59 3.79
C SER A 362 -7.59 18.59 3.67
N GLU A 363 -6.98 17.41 3.84
CA GLU A 363 -5.55 17.18 3.64
C GLU A 363 -5.38 16.01 2.66
N LYS A 364 -4.29 16.02 1.89
CA LYS A 364 -3.99 14.99 0.89
C LYS A 364 -2.54 14.56 1.04
N ASP A 365 -2.31 13.25 1.15
CA ASP A 365 -0.97 12.66 1.18
C ASP A 365 -0.59 12.11 -0.20
N ASN A 366 0.65 11.61 -0.34
CA ASN A 366 1.12 11.03 -1.60
C ASN A 366 0.20 9.89 -2.10
N ILE A 367 -0.45 9.16 -1.17
CA ILE A 367 -1.40 8.09 -1.51
C ILE A 367 -2.66 8.69 -2.13
N SER A 368 -3.23 9.76 -1.56
CA SER A 368 -4.38 10.47 -2.11
C SER A 368 -4.14 10.89 -3.56
N TRP A 369 -3.01 11.55 -3.82
CA TRP A 369 -2.63 12.00 -5.16
C TRP A 369 -2.40 10.82 -6.11
N THR A 370 -1.64 9.80 -5.67
CA THR A 370 -1.35 8.60 -6.47
C THR A 370 -2.62 7.89 -6.91
N VAL A 371 -3.56 7.64 -5.98
CA VAL A 371 -4.82 6.94 -6.27
C VAL A 371 -5.63 7.71 -7.30
N MET A 372 -5.73 9.03 -7.16
CA MET A 372 -6.53 9.85 -8.08
C MET A 372 -5.88 9.97 -9.46
N ILE A 373 -4.57 10.22 -9.54
CA ILE A 373 -3.82 10.32 -10.81
C ILE A 373 -3.89 9.00 -11.58
N LEU A 374 -3.59 7.88 -10.90
CA LEU A 374 -3.68 6.55 -11.49
C LEU A 374 -5.12 6.25 -11.94
N GLY A 375 -6.11 6.60 -11.12
CA GLY A 375 -7.51 6.42 -11.43
C GLY A 375 -7.97 7.20 -12.67
N LEU A 376 -7.51 8.43 -12.84
CA LEU A 376 -7.79 9.21 -14.04
C LEU A 376 -7.17 8.57 -15.28
N GLY A 377 -5.93 8.08 -15.20
CA GLY A 377 -5.29 7.31 -16.27
C GLY A 377 -6.09 6.05 -16.62
N LEU A 378 -6.49 5.25 -15.62
CA LEU A 378 -7.29 4.02 -15.81
C LEU A 378 -8.61 4.28 -16.53
N HIS A 379 -9.18 5.47 -16.38
CA HIS A 379 -10.44 5.90 -16.99
C HIS A 379 -10.26 6.70 -18.29
N GLY A 380 -9.07 6.70 -18.89
CA GLY A 380 -8.78 7.42 -20.14
C GLY A 380 -8.75 8.96 -19.99
N LYS A 381 -8.69 9.47 -18.76
CA LYS A 381 -8.64 10.91 -18.44
C LYS A 381 -7.22 11.34 -18.06
N GLY A 382 -6.21 10.82 -18.77
CA GLY A 382 -4.79 11.00 -18.45
C GLY A 382 -4.35 12.47 -18.34
N GLU A 383 -4.87 13.36 -19.20
CA GLU A 383 -4.59 14.80 -19.16
C GLU A 383 -4.96 15.43 -17.81
N LEU A 384 -6.12 15.07 -17.25
CA LEU A 384 -6.53 15.52 -15.91
C LEU A 384 -5.59 14.98 -14.83
N GLY A 385 -5.09 13.75 -15.00
CA GLY A 385 -4.09 13.16 -14.09
C GLY A 385 -2.77 13.93 -14.10
N VAL A 386 -2.31 14.37 -15.26
CA VAL A 386 -1.10 15.22 -15.39
C VAL A 386 -1.34 16.61 -14.79
N ASN A 387 -2.53 17.19 -14.97
CA ASN A 387 -2.89 18.47 -14.34
C ASN A 387 -2.86 18.39 -12.80
N LEU A 388 -3.40 17.31 -12.21
CA LEU A 388 -3.29 17.07 -10.77
C LEU A 388 -1.84 16.93 -10.30
N PHE A 389 -0.96 16.37 -11.14
CA PHE A 389 0.46 16.32 -10.81
C PHE A 389 1.13 17.71 -10.83
N GLN A 390 0.73 18.59 -11.74
CA GLN A 390 1.22 19.96 -11.70
C GLN A 390 0.76 20.68 -10.43
N GLU A 391 -0.43 20.37 -9.91
CA GLU A 391 -0.90 20.87 -8.61
C GLU A 391 -0.08 20.31 -7.44
N ILE A 392 0.27 19.01 -7.44
CA ILE A 392 1.11 18.44 -6.35
C ILE A 392 2.49 19.11 -6.34
N VAL A 393 3.09 19.35 -7.51
CA VAL A 393 4.41 20.00 -7.62
C VAL A 393 4.38 21.44 -7.12
N LYS A 394 3.25 22.15 -7.31
CA LYS A 394 3.07 23.53 -6.83
C LYS A 394 2.75 23.61 -5.34
N SER A 395 2.01 22.63 -4.80
CA SER A 395 1.46 22.68 -3.43
C SER A 395 2.29 21.94 -2.38
N SER A 396 3.09 20.95 -2.78
CA SER A 396 3.82 20.10 -1.83
C SER A 396 5.23 20.60 -1.53
N THR A 397 5.56 20.68 -0.25
CA THR A 397 6.93 20.91 0.25
C THR A 397 7.69 19.60 0.50
N LYS A 398 7.02 18.45 0.35
CA LYS A 398 7.54 17.10 0.62
C LYS A 398 7.97 16.41 -0.67
N GLU A 399 8.96 15.53 -0.56
CA GLU A 399 9.38 14.69 -1.68
C GLU A 399 8.21 13.81 -2.16
N ILE A 400 7.93 13.91 -3.45
CA ILE A 400 6.97 13.07 -4.15
C ILE A 400 7.59 11.68 -4.31
N ASP A 401 6.86 10.64 -3.90
CA ASP A 401 7.38 9.27 -3.99
C ASP A 401 7.45 8.76 -5.45
N TRP A 402 8.28 7.74 -5.65
CA TRP A 402 8.46 7.12 -6.97
C TRP A 402 7.17 6.44 -7.49
N ILE A 403 6.24 6.09 -6.60
CA ILE A 403 4.95 5.47 -6.95
C ILE A 403 4.06 6.51 -7.63
N THR A 404 3.99 7.72 -7.09
CA THR A 404 3.28 8.86 -7.68
C THR A 404 3.85 9.18 -9.06
N HIS A 405 5.18 9.25 -9.21
CA HIS A 405 5.80 9.47 -10.53
C HIS A 405 5.44 8.36 -11.53
N THR A 406 5.36 7.10 -11.07
CA THR A 406 4.93 5.97 -11.92
C THR A 406 3.45 6.11 -12.32
N ALA A 407 2.58 6.56 -11.41
CA ALA A 407 1.16 6.83 -11.70
C ALA A 407 0.99 7.97 -12.72
N VAL A 408 1.82 9.01 -12.64
CA VAL A 408 1.83 10.11 -13.62
C VAL A 408 2.32 9.63 -14.97
N LEU A 409 3.39 8.83 -15.01
CA LEU A 409 3.87 8.23 -16.26
C LEU A 409 2.79 7.36 -16.91
N TYR A 410 2.00 6.64 -16.11
CA TYR A 410 0.82 5.92 -16.59
C TYR A 410 -0.23 6.87 -17.20
N ALA A 411 -0.56 7.97 -16.51
CA ALA A 411 -1.46 8.99 -17.03
C ALA A 411 -0.95 9.59 -18.35
N CYS A 412 0.35 9.92 -18.45
CA CYS A 412 1.00 10.38 -19.67
C CYS A 412 0.87 9.33 -20.79
N CYS A 413 1.07 8.05 -20.51
CA CYS A 413 0.91 6.95 -21.48
C CYS A 413 -0.51 6.88 -22.04
N THR A 414 -1.52 7.05 -21.19
CA THR A 414 -2.93 7.05 -21.64
C THR A 414 -3.34 8.32 -22.40
N ALA A 415 -2.67 9.45 -22.15
CA ALA A 415 -2.90 10.71 -22.85
C ALA A 415 -1.93 10.95 -24.03
N ILE A 416 -0.94 10.07 -24.23
CA ILE A 416 0.12 10.18 -25.24
C ILE A 416 0.94 11.49 -25.05
N MET A 417 1.21 11.86 -23.80
CA MET A 417 1.99 13.06 -23.42
C MET A 417 3.47 12.72 -23.28
N VAL A 418 4.19 12.67 -24.41
CA VAL A 418 5.57 12.15 -24.48
C VAL A 418 6.56 13.00 -23.69
N GLU A 419 6.50 14.32 -23.82
CA GLU A 419 7.49 15.22 -23.21
C GLU A 419 7.36 15.28 -21.69
N GLU A 420 6.12 15.36 -21.19
CA GLU A 420 5.82 15.28 -19.76
C GLU A 420 6.24 13.91 -19.20
N GLY A 421 5.96 12.82 -19.93
CA GLY A 421 6.40 11.47 -19.55
C GLY A 421 7.93 11.35 -19.47
N LYS A 422 8.67 11.89 -20.45
CA LYS A 422 10.14 11.96 -20.44
C LYS A 422 10.66 12.76 -19.25
N SER A 423 10.03 13.89 -18.95
CA SER A 423 10.38 14.75 -17.81
C SER A 423 10.21 14.02 -16.48
N VAL A 424 9.04 13.42 -16.26
CA VAL A 424 8.71 12.66 -15.05
C VAL A 424 9.62 11.45 -14.88
N PHE A 425 9.95 10.74 -15.95
CA PHE A 425 10.82 9.57 -15.89
C PHE A 425 12.24 9.93 -15.41
N LYS A 426 12.76 11.12 -15.74
CA LYS A 426 14.07 11.60 -15.27
C LYS A 426 14.12 11.81 -13.75
N CYS A 427 12.98 12.11 -13.11
CA CYS A 427 12.89 12.27 -11.67
C CYS A 427 13.00 10.94 -10.90
N ILE A 428 12.89 9.80 -11.58
CA ILE A 428 12.94 8.47 -10.97
C ILE A 428 14.40 7.99 -10.91
N ARG A 429 15.03 8.07 -9.73
CA ARG A 429 16.45 7.70 -9.53
C ARG A 429 16.75 6.23 -9.87
N SER A 430 15.84 5.31 -9.56
CA SER A 430 15.99 3.88 -9.80
C SER A 430 14.69 3.29 -10.35
N PRO A 431 14.47 3.37 -11.68
CA PRO A 431 13.23 2.88 -12.29
C PRO A 431 13.20 1.36 -12.32
N LYS A 432 12.08 0.78 -11.86
CA LYS A 432 11.82 -0.66 -11.97
C LYS A 432 11.49 -1.02 -13.43
N VAL A 433 11.58 -2.32 -13.76
CA VAL A 433 11.23 -2.84 -15.11
C VAL A 433 9.84 -2.40 -15.54
N ALA A 434 8.85 -2.48 -14.65
CA ALA A 434 7.48 -2.00 -14.90
C ALA A 434 7.42 -0.50 -15.27
N THR A 435 8.20 0.36 -14.59
CA THR A 435 8.27 1.79 -14.90
C THR A 435 8.93 2.03 -16.27
N CYS A 436 9.96 1.25 -16.61
CA CYS A 436 10.56 1.27 -17.94
C CYS A 436 9.58 0.78 -19.02
N ALA A 437 8.78 -0.25 -18.74
CA ALA A 437 7.76 -0.75 -19.64
C ALA A 437 6.68 0.31 -19.92
N LEU A 438 6.30 1.12 -18.93
CA LEU A 438 5.40 2.27 -19.15
C LEU A 438 6.00 3.34 -20.07
N MET A 439 7.30 3.61 -19.94
CA MET A 439 7.99 4.54 -20.84
C MET A 439 8.03 4.00 -22.27
N VAL A 440 8.29 2.70 -22.44
CA VAL A 440 8.24 2.03 -23.75
C VAL A 440 6.82 2.06 -24.31
N ALA A 441 5.80 1.79 -23.50
CA ALA A 441 4.40 1.88 -23.90
C ALA A 441 4.04 3.28 -24.40
N LEU A 442 4.47 4.34 -23.68
CA LEU A 442 4.25 5.73 -24.08
C LEU A 442 4.86 6.04 -25.45
N LEU A 443 6.13 5.69 -25.65
CA LEU A 443 6.83 5.92 -26.93
C LEU A 443 6.19 5.10 -28.07
N ALA A 444 5.89 3.83 -27.82
CA ALA A 444 5.30 2.94 -28.81
C ALA A 444 3.88 3.38 -29.20
N ARG A 445 3.07 3.88 -28.26
CA ARG A 445 1.74 4.46 -28.56
C ARG A 445 1.84 5.74 -29.36
N ALA A 446 2.85 6.57 -29.09
CA ALA A 446 3.14 7.77 -29.87
C ALA A 446 3.72 7.48 -31.27
N GLY A 447 3.95 6.22 -31.63
CA GLY A 447 4.57 5.83 -32.90
C GLY A 447 6.09 6.00 -32.95
N LEU A 448 6.74 6.37 -31.84
CA LEU A 448 8.18 6.61 -31.73
C LEU A 448 8.95 5.31 -31.49
N PHE A 449 8.83 4.35 -32.43
CA PHE A 449 9.41 3.00 -32.28
C PHE A 449 10.94 2.98 -32.25
N ASP A 450 11.61 3.89 -32.95
CA ASP A 450 13.08 3.97 -32.94
C ASP A 450 13.62 4.48 -31.60
N GLU A 451 12.97 5.49 -31.01
CA GLU A 451 13.27 5.94 -29.65
C GLU A 451 13.01 4.83 -28.63
N ALA A 452 11.90 4.10 -28.78
CA ALA A 452 11.57 2.97 -27.92
C ALA A 452 12.65 1.87 -28.00
N ARG A 453 13.11 1.52 -29.21
CA ARG A 453 14.19 0.54 -29.41
C ARG A 453 15.50 0.99 -28.77
N SER A 454 15.93 2.23 -29.03
CA SER A 454 17.13 2.80 -28.42
C SER A 454 17.04 2.81 -26.89
N PHE A 455 15.87 3.09 -26.33
CA PHE A 455 15.64 3.05 -24.89
C PHE A 455 15.78 1.63 -24.31
N ILE A 456 15.19 0.64 -24.98
CA ILE A 456 15.25 -0.78 -24.57
C ILE A 456 16.70 -1.29 -24.56
N GLU A 457 17.46 -0.96 -25.60
CA GLU A 457 18.87 -1.34 -25.74
C GLU A 457 19.73 -0.69 -24.65
N ARG A 458 19.61 0.64 -24.45
CA ARG A 458 20.36 1.37 -23.42
C ARG A 458 20.09 0.87 -22.01
N LYS A 459 18.85 0.48 -21.70
CA LYS A 459 18.47 -0.06 -20.39
C LYS A 459 18.72 -1.56 -20.26
N GLN A 460 19.11 -2.25 -21.34
CA GLN A 460 19.34 -3.69 -21.39
C GLN A 460 18.11 -4.52 -20.94
N ILE A 461 16.91 -4.08 -21.33
CA ILE A 461 15.62 -4.68 -20.91
C ILE A 461 14.91 -5.44 -22.03
N ALA A 462 15.61 -5.78 -23.12
CA ALA A 462 15.03 -6.40 -24.31
C ALA A 462 14.41 -7.79 -24.07
N ARG A 463 14.87 -8.52 -23.04
CA ARG A 463 14.38 -9.88 -22.72
C ARG A 463 13.31 -9.91 -21.63
N GLN A 464 12.74 -8.75 -21.26
CA GLN A 464 11.69 -8.66 -20.26
C GLN A 464 10.31 -8.73 -20.92
N ALA A 465 9.51 -9.74 -20.58
CA ALA A 465 8.21 -9.96 -21.21
C ALA A 465 7.23 -8.79 -21.01
N GLU A 466 7.30 -8.07 -19.88
CA GLU A 466 6.51 -6.85 -19.63
C GLU A 466 6.81 -5.74 -20.65
N VAL A 467 8.08 -5.57 -21.03
CA VAL A 467 8.53 -4.55 -21.99
C VAL A 467 8.09 -4.92 -23.40
N LEU A 468 8.18 -6.19 -23.76
CA LEU A 468 7.71 -6.69 -25.05
C LEU A 468 6.19 -6.56 -25.19
N ARG A 469 5.42 -6.87 -24.15
CA ARG A 469 3.95 -6.63 -24.14
C ARG A 469 3.61 -5.15 -24.30
N ALA A 470 4.33 -4.26 -23.61
CA ALA A 470 4.17 -2.81 -23.77
C ALA A 470 4.46 -2.32 -25.20
N LEU A 471 5.49 -2.87 -25.84
CA LEU A 471 5.82 -2.58 -27.24
C LEU A 471 4.75 -3.13 -28.19
N LEU A 472 4.26 -4.35 -27.94
CA LEU A 472 3.18 -4.99 -28.71
C LEU A 472 1.89 -4.17 -28.65
N ASP A 473 1.53 -3.64 -27.48
CA ASP A 473 0.39 -2.75 -27.32
C ASP A 473 0.49 -1.52 -28.23
N GLY A 474 1.66 -0.87 -28.29
CA GLY A 474 1.87 0.26 -29.20
C GLY A 474 1.88 -0.13 -30.68
N CYS A 475 2.36 -1.33 -31.02
CA CYS A 475 2.28 -1.87 -32.38
C CYS A 475 0.83 -2.07 -32.83
N ARG A 476 -0.06 -2.50 -31.94
CA ARG A 476 -1.50 -2.66 -32.22
C ARG A 476 -2.14 -1.31 -32.55
N VAL A 477 -1.89 -0.30 -31.70
CA VAL A 477 -2.39 1.07 -31.88
C VAL A 477 -1.97 1.64 -33.23
N ASN A 478 -0.70 1.50 -33.59
CA ASN A 478 -0.13 2.07 -34.81
C ASN A 478 -0.19 1.13 -36.02
N ARG A 479 -0.86 -0.03 -35.91
CA ARG A 479 -0.96 -1.08 -36.95
C ARG A 479 0.40 -1.53 -37.53
N ASN A 480 1.43 -1.55 -36.69
CA ASN A 480 2.78 -1.95 -37.08
C ASN A 480 2.94 -3.49 -37.00
N ILE A 481 2.44 -4.17 -38.04
CA ILE A 481 2.41 -5.64 -38.13
C ILE A 481 3.82 -6.25 -38.11
N THR A 482 4.80 -5.62 -38.75
CA THR A 482 6.14 -6.18 -38.91
C THR A 482 6.91 -6.23 -37.60
N VAL A 483 6.86 -5.14 -36.81
CA VAL A 483 7.44 -5.10 -35.47
C VAL A 483 6.62 -5.96 -34.51
N GLY A 484 5.29 -5.89 -34.57
CA GLY A 484 4.40 -6.72 -33.76
C GLY A 484 4.69 -8.21 -33.90
N LYS A 485 4.89 -8.70 -35.13
CA LYS A 485 5.27 -10.10 -35.39
C LYS A 485 6.54 -10.50 -34.65
N ARG A 486 7.62 -9.73 -34.80
CA ARG A 486 8.92 -10.02 -34.17
C ARG A 486 8.83 -10.04 -32.65
N VAL A 487 8.03 -9.13 -32.09
CA VAL A 487 7.80 -9.05 -30.64
C VAL A 487 7.04 -10.28 -30.13
N ILE A 488 6.03 -10.75 -30.86
CA ILE A 488 5.28 -11.97 -30.49
C ILE A 488 6.18 -13.20 -30.59
N GLU A 489 7.00 -13.33 -31.65
CA GLU A 489 7.98 -14.41 -31.78
C GLU A 489 8.94 -14.43 -30.57
N GLN A 490 9.47 -13.27 -30.17
CA GLN A 490 10.30 -13.16 -28.96
C GLN A 490 9.55 -13.52 -27.66
N LEU A 491 8.26 -13.21 -27.56
CA LEU A 491 7.42 -13.59 -26.41
C LEU A 491 7.22 -15.11 -26.35
N CYS A 492 7.02 -15.78 -27.49
CA CYS A 492 6.96 -17.24 -27.56
C CYS A 492 8.28 -17.88 -27.11
N ASP A 493 9.42 -17.31 -27.50
CA ASP A 493 10.74 -17.81 -27.08
C ASP A 493 11.00 -17.63 -25.58
N LEU A 494 10.55 -16.52 -24.99
CA LEU A 494 10.74 -16.21 -23.57
C LEU A 494 9.75 -16.95 -22.66
N GLU A 495 8.53 -17.20 -23.14
CA GLU A 495 7.45 -17.83 -22.39
C GLU A 495 6.84 -18.99 -23.19
N PRO A 496 7.57 -20.10 -23.40
CA PRO A 496 7.13 -21.19 -24.26
C PRO A 496 5.89 -21.95 -23.73
N LEU A 497 5.59 -21.81 -22.44
CA LEU A 497 4.41 -22.42 -21.81
C LEU A 497 3.18 -21.50 -21.79
N ASN A 498 3.27 -20.31 -22.40
CA ASN A 498 2.17 -19.36 -22.43
C ASN A 498 1.38 -19.48 -23.74
N ALA A 499 0.25 -20.20 -23.68
CA ALA A 499 -0.65 -20.41 -24.82
C ALA A 499 -1.07 -19.10 -25.50
N ASP A 500 -1.23 -18.02 -24.73
CA ASP A 500 -1.74 -16.74 -25.22
C ASP A 500 -0.81 -16.15 -26.30
N ASN A 501 0.52 -16.31 -26.16
CA ASN A 501 1.48 -15.80 -27.13
C ASN A 501 1.34 -16.49 -28.51
N TYR A 502 1.12 -17.80 -28.50
CA TYR A 502 0.89 -18.58 -29.72
C TYR A 502 -0.45 -18.25 -30.37
N VAL A 503 -1.48 -17.99 -29.57
CA VAL A 503 -2.79 -17.51 -30.07
C VAL A 503 -2.62 -16.17 -30.77
N LEU A 504 -1.88 -15.23 -30.17
CA LEU A 504 -1.60 -13.93 -30.80
C LEU A 504 -0.83 -14.06 -32.11
N LEU A 505 0.12 -14.99 -32.18
CA LEU A 505 0.88 -15.23 -33.41
C LEU A 505 0.03 -15.90 -34.50
N SER A 506 -0.76 -16.90 -34.11
CA SER A 506 -1.71 -17.59 -34.98
C SER A 506 -2.69 -16.61 -35.60
N ASN A 507 -3.23 -15.73 -34.77
CA ASN A 507 -4.12 -14.67 -35.19
C ASN A 507 -3.48 -13.72 -36.22
N LEU A 508 -2.23 -13.32 -35.98
CA LEU A 508 -1.50 -12.49 -36.94
C LEU A 508 -1.28 -13.21 -38.27
N TYR A 509 -0.99 -14.52 -38.25
CA TYR A 509 -0.85 -15.30 -39.48
C TYR A 509 -2.18 -15.48 -40.23
N ALA A 510 -3.29 -15.63 -39.50
CA ALA A 510 -4.62 -15.66 -40.10
C ALA A 510 -4.91 -14.34 -40.85
N TYR A 511 -4.59 -13.20 -40.24
CA TYR A 511 -4.74 -11.88 -40.86
C TYR A 511 -3.89 -11.73 -42.14
N VAL A 512 -2.67 -12.25 -42.14
CA VAL A 512 -1.76 -12.23 -43.32
C VAL A 512 -2.14 -13.31 -44.36
N GLY A 513 -3.16 -14.14 -44.10
CA GLY A 513 -3.63 -15.18 -45.00
C GLY A 513 -2.76 -16.45 -45.03
N LYS A 514 -1.92 -16.68 -44.02
CA LYS A 514 -1.02 -17.85 -43.92
C LYS A 514 -1.66 -19.00 -43.12
N GLN A 515 -2.66 -19.65 -43.70
CA GLN A 515 -3.40 -20.74 -43.03
C GLN A 515 -2.51 -21.92 -42.61
N ASP A 516 -1.50 -22.29 -43.41
CA ASP A 516 -0.57 -23.38 -43.06
C ASP A 516 0.16 -23.13 -41.72
N MET A 517 0.48 -21.87 -41.43
CA MET A 517 1.15 -21.49 -40.18
C MET A 517 0.18 -21.47 -38.99
N VAL A 518 -1.09 -21.11 -39.24
CA VAL A 518 -2.16 -21.17 -38.23
C VAL A 518 -2.34 -22.61 -37.76
N GLU A 519 -2.41 -23.56 -38.68
CA GLU A 519 -2.63 -24.97 -38.33
C GLU A 519 -1.43 -25.55 -37.57
N LYS A 520 -0.20 -25.25 -38.00
CA LYS A 520 1.02 -25.61 -37.25
C LYS A 520 1.03 -25.07 -35.82
N LEU A 521 0.56 -23.84 -35.60
CA LEU A 521 0.52 -23.26 -34.25
C LEU A 521 -0.59 -23.89 -33.41
N LYS A 522 -1.74 -24.26 -34.00
CA LYS A 522 -2.79 -25.02 -33.32
C LYS A 522 -2.30 -26.42 -32.91
N GLU A 523 -1.56 -27.11 -33.77
CA GLU A 523 -0.89 -28.37 -33.45
C GLU A 523 0.11 -28.18 -32.31
N THR A 524 0.97 -27.17 -32.40
CA THR A 524 1.95 -26.83 -31.36
C THR A 524 1.29 -26.63 -29.98
N ILE A 525 0.19 -25.90 -29.90
CA ILE A 525 -0.57 -25.69 -28.65
C ILE A 525 -1.09 -27.02 -28.10
N ARG A 526 -1.55 -27.92 -28.98
CA ARG A 526 -2.11 -29.23 -28.62
C ARG A 526 -1.02 -30.19 -28.14
N ASP A 527 0.08 -30.27 -28.86
CA ASP A 527 1.21 -31.17 -28.58
C ASP A 527 1.89 -30.79 -27.26
N MET A 528 1.98 -29.50 -26.96
CA MET A 528 2.49 -29.00 -25.69
C MET A 528 1.45 -29.04 -24.54
N GLY A 529 0.20 -29.42 -24.82
CA GLY A 529 -0.87 -29.48 -23.82
C GLY A 529 -1.22 -28.13 -23.19
N LEU A 530 -1.02 -27.02 -23.91
CA LEU A 530 -1.19 -25.69 -23.35
C LEU A 530 -2.67 -25.32 -23.23
N THR A 531 -3.06 -24.75 -22.10
CA THR A 531 -4.44 -24.30 -21.85
C THR A 531 -4.57 -22.80 -22.12
N THR A 532 -5.41 -22.44 -23.09
CA THR A 532 -5.79 -21.04 -23.34
C THR A 532 -6.69 -20.51 -22.22
N LYS A 533 -6.50 -19.24 -21.83
CA LYS A 533 -7.45 -18.58 -20.91
C LYS A 533 -8.84 -18.52 -21.55
N LYS A 534 -9.87 -18.75 -20.73
CA LYS A 534 -11.27 -18.57 -21.14
C LYS A 534 -11.70 -17.14 -20.85
N ALA A 535 -12.35 -16.46 -21.80
CA ALA A 535 -12.97 -15.18 -21.57
C ALA A 535 -14.28 -15.36 -20.82
N TYR A 536 -14.44 -14.47 -19.85
CA TYR A 536 -15.65 -14.30 -19.10
C TYR A 536 -15.93 -12.82 -18.99
N SER A 537 -17.22 -12.49 -19.08
CA SER A 537 -17.73 -11.16 -18.80
C SER A 537 -18.72 -11.22 -17.64
N TRP A 538 -18.62 -10.25 -16.74
CA TRP A 538 -19.45 -10.12 -15.55
C TRP A 538 -20.28 -8.85 -15.61
N ILE A 539 -21.53 -8.96 -15.16
CA ILE A 539 -22.43 -7.82 -14.96
C ILE A 539 -23.23 -8.01 -13.68
N GLU A 540 -23.30 -6.97 -12.87
CA GLU A 540 -24.06 -6.99 -11.61
C GLU A 540 -25.47 -6.44 -11.82
N PHE A 541 -26.49 -7.25 -11.53
CA PHE A 541 -27.90 -6.85 -11.58
C PHE A 541 -28.64 -7.36 -10.34
N ARG A 542 -29.44 -6.50 -9.69
CA ARG A 542 -30.21 -6.84 -8.46
C ARG A 542 -29.41 -7.61 -7.39
N ASN A 543 -28.16 -7.19 -7.14
CA ASN A 543 -27.22 -7.77 -6.14
C ASN A 543 -26.76 -9.19 -6.47
N LYS A 544 -26.94 -9.63 -7.72
CA LYS A 544 -26.40 -10.87 -8.26
C LYS A 544 -25.40 -10.53 -9.36
N VAL A 545 -24.24 -11.17 -9.30
CA VAL A 545 -23.27 -11.12 -10.40
C VAL A 545 -23.66 -12.21 -11.39
N HIS A 546 -23.90 -11.81 -12.63
CA HIS A 546 -24.14 -12.70 -13.76
C HIS A 546 -22.84 -12.86 -14.53
N VAL A 547 -22.51 -14.10 -14.90
CA VAL A 547 -21.29 -14.46 -15.63
C VAL A 547 -21.71 -14.97 -17.01
N PHE A 548 -21.01 -14.52 -18.04
CA PHE A 548 -21.20 -14.96 -19.42
C PHE A 548 -19.86 -15.44 -19.96
N GLY A 549 -19.82 -16.68 -20.46
CA GLY A 549 -18.73 -17.19 -21.28
C GLY A 549 -19.00 -16.97 -22.77
N THR A 550 -18.01 -17.23 -23.60
CA THR A 550 -18.17 -17.17 -25.05
C THR A 550 -19.13 -18.27 -25.52
N GLY A 551 -20.18 -17.88 -26.25
CA GLY A 551 -21.25 -18.78 -26.71
C GLY A 551 -22.19 -19.28 -25.60
N ASP A 552 -22.24 -18.61 -24.44
CA ASP A 552 -22.99 -19.09 -23.29
C ASP A 552 -24.52 -19.03 -23.48
N VAL A 553 -25.14 -20.21 -23.48
CA VAL A 553 -26.60 -20.40 -23.54
C VAL A 553 -27.21 -20.86 -22.22
N THR A 554 -26.40 -21.03 -21.17
CA THR A 554 -26.82 -21.61 -19.87
C THR A 554 -27.65 -20.64 -19.03
N HIS A 555 -27.59 -19.34 -19.33
CA HIS A 555 -28.32 -18.33 -18.58
C HIS A 555 -29.85 -18.48 -18.77
N PRO A 556 -30.69 -18.40 -17.72
CA PRO A 556 -32.16 -18.58 -17.82
C PRO A 556 -32.90 -17.61 -18.76
N ARG A 557 -32.23 -16.54 -19.20
CA ARG A 557 -32.75 -15.54 -20.14
C ARG A 557 -32.00 -15.55 -21.48
N SER A 558 -31.25 -16.61 -21.80
CA SER A 558 -30.39 -16.70 -22.97
C SER A 558 -31.14 -16.35 -24.26
N GLU A 559 -32.31 -16.93 -24.51
CA GLU A 559 -33.13 -16.62 -25.70
C GLU A 559 -33.38 -15.11 -25.89
N LYS A 560 -33.77 -14.41 -24.82
CA LYS A 560 -34.01 -12.96 -24.86
C LYS A 560 -32.73 -12.16 -25.06
N ILE A 561 -31.60 -12.61 -24.50
CA ILE A 561 -30.28 -11.97 -24.66
C ILE A 561 -29.84 -12.07 -26.12
N TYR A 562 -29.92 -13.27 -26.71
CA TYR A 562 -29.57 -13.50 -28.11
C TYR A 562 -30.51 -12.77 -29.07
N TRP A 563 -31.81 -12.71 -28.75
CA TRP A 563 -32.77 -11.94 -29.51
C TRP A 563 -32.41 -10.45 -29.54
N GLU A 564 -32.16 -9.84 -28.38
CA GLU A 564 -31.77 -8.43 -28.29
C GLU A 564 -30.46 -8.15 -29.04
N LEU A 565 -29.47 -9.04 -28.88
CA LEU A 565 -28.19 -8.91 -29.58
C LEU A 565 -28.40 -8.93 -31.10
N LYS A 566 -29.20 -9.86 -31.61
CA LYS A 566 -29.53 -9.94 -33.05
C LYS A 566 -30.29 -8.70 -33.53
N CYS A 567 -31.23 -8.18 -32.74
CA CYS A 567 -31.93 -6.94 -33.06
C CYS A 567 -30.99 -5.74 -33.16
N LEU A 568 -30.01 -5.64 -32.27
CA LEU A 568 -29.01 -4.57 -32.30
C LEU A 568 -28.08 -4.70 -33.50
N MET A 569 -27.59 -5.91 -33.80
CA MET A 569 -26.74 -6.14 -34.97
C MET A 569 -27.46 -5.76 -36.26
N ASN A 570 -28.71 -6.18 -36.45
CA ASN A 570 -29.51 -5.79 -37.61
C ASN A 570 -29.72 -4.27 -37.72
N LYS A 571 -29.90 -3.57 -36.59
CA LYS A 571 -30.02 -2.10 -36.56
C LYS A 571 -28.70 -1.40 -36.91
N ILE A 572 -27.57 -2.00 -36.54
CA ILE A 572 -26.24 -1.49 -36.86
C ILE A 572 -25.96 -1.67 -38.36
N GLU A 573 -26.25 -2.86 -38.91
CA GLU A 573 -26.10 -3.17 -40.34
C GLU A 573 -27.03 -2.35 -41.23
N GLY A 574 -28.27 -2.09 -40.79
CA GLY A 574 -29.27 -1.34 -41.57
C GLY A 574 -29.26 0.19 -41.38
N GLY A 575 -28.43 0.73 -40.47
CA GLY A 575 -28.65 2.07 -39.91
C GLY A 575 -27.55 3.11 -40.16
N ILE A 576 -26.27 2.78 -39.99
CA ILE A 576 -25.18 3.79 -40.08
C ILE A 576 -23.87 3.07 -40.51
N MET A 577 -23.39 3.43 -41.70
CA MET A 577 -22.10 3.12 -42.34
C MET A 577 -21.94 1.75 -43.05
N SER A 578 -22.00 1.81 -44.38
CA SER A 578 -21.51 0.84 -45.37
C SER A 578 -19.98 0.64 -45.37
N ASP A 579 -19.31 1.02 -44.29
CA ASP A 579 -17.84 0.92 -44.09
C ASP A 579 -17.50 -0.11 -42.98
N VAL A 580 -18.51 -0.72 -42.36
CA VAL A 580 -18.31 -1.75 -41.34
C VAL A 580 -18.30 -3.11 -42.02
N ASP A 581 -17.12 -3.51 -42.47
CA ASP A 581 -16.90 -4.87 -42.92
C ASP A 581 -16.87 -5.83 -41.71
N PHE A 582 -18.04 -6.35 -41.33
CA PHE A 582 -18.17 -7.43 -40.37
C PHE A 582 -17.61 -8.78 -40.91
N SER A 583 -17.18 -8.84 -42.18
CA SER A 583 -16.54 -10.03 -42.76
C SER A 583 -15.04 -10.10 -42.49
N LEU A 584 -14.42 -9.01 -42.00
CA LEU A 584 -13.06 -9.03 -41.49
C LEU A 584 -13.02 -9.85 -40.20
N HIS A 585 -12.48 -11.06 -40.32
CA HIS A 585 -12.03 -11.88 -39.20
C HIS A 585 -10.89 -11.13 -38.49
N ASP A 586 -11.24 -10.17 -37.63
CA ASP A 586 -10.28 -9.50 -36.77
C ASP A 586 -9.79 -10.53 -35.75
N ALA A 587 -8.52 -10.88 -35.91
CA ALA A 587 -7.81 -11.90 -35.19
C ALA A 587 -7.43 -11.40 -33.78
N ASP A 588 -8.41 -10.98 -33.00
CA ASP A 588 -8.24 -10.57 -31.61
C ASP A 588 -9.11 -11.45 -30.73
N GLU A 589 -8.44 -12.40 -30.05
CA GLU A 589 -8.88 -13.06 -28.83
C GLU A 589 -10.34 -13.55 -28.84
N GLU A 590 -10.61 -14.63 -29.56
CA GLU A 590 -11.03 -15.93 -29.04
C GLU A 590 -11.53 -16.82 -30.18
N ARG A 591 -11.51 -18.13 -29.92
CA ARG A 591 -11.82 -19.24 -30.84
C ARG A 591 -12.99 -18.95 -31.77
N GLU A 592 -12.95 -19.56 -32.95
CA GLU A 592 -14.11 -19.93 -33.80
C GLU A 592 -15.45 -19.78 -33.06
N CYS A 593 -16.03 -18.58 -33.10
CA CYS A 593 -17.27 -18.29 -32.42
C CYS A 593 -18.08 -17.39 -33.34
N ILE A 594 -19.19 -17.96 -33.80
CA ILE A 594 -20.48 -17.32 -34.06
C ILE A 594 -20.39 -15.79 -33.85
N PRO A 595 -20.64 -14.94 -34.87
CA PRO A 595 -20.59 -13.47 -34.77
C PRO A 595 -21.36 -12.84 -33.59
N ILE A 596 -22.23 -13.63 -32.95
CA ILE A 596 -23.19 -13.32 -31.89
C ILE A 596 -22.72 -13.85 -30.50
N GLY A 597 -21.53 -14.49 -30.41
CA GLY A 597 -21.12 -15.30 -29.26
C GLY A 597 -20.18 -14.63 -28.25
N HIS A 598 -19.70 -13.41 -28.48
CA HIS A 598 -18.73 -12.78 -27.57
C HIS A 598 -19.30 -12.54 -26.17
N SER A 599 -18.53 -12.90 -25.14
CA SER A 599 -18.94 -12.79 -23.73
C SER A 599 -19.40 -11.36 -23.36
N GLU A 600 -18.73 -10.34 -23.91
CA GLU A 600 -19.05 -8.92 -23.67
C GLU A 600 -20.40 -8.55 -24.24
N LEU A 601 -20.68 -9.00 -25.47
CA LEU A 601 -21.94 -8.73 -26.17
C LEU A 601 -23.11 -9.37 -25.42
N LEU A 602 -22.93 -10.59 -24.92
CA LEU A 602 -23.94 -11.27 -24.10
C LEU A 602 -24.18 -10.51 -22.78
N ALA A 603 -23.12 -10.09 -22.09
CA ALA A 603 -23.22 -9.32 -20.86
C ALA A 603 -23.86 -7.94 -21.08
N MET A 604 -23.51 -7.25 -22.16
CA MET A 604 -24.09 -5.96 -22.56
C MET A 604 -25.57 -6.11 -22.91
N SER A 605 -25.93 -7.10 -23.73
CA SER A 605 -27.32 -7.39 -24.10
C SER A 605 -28.16 -7.76 -22.88
N PHE A 606 -27.62 -8.55 -21.95
CA PHE A 606 -28.26 -8.79 -20.67
C PHE A 606 -28.48 -7.50 -19.87
N GLY A 607 -27.48 -6.62 -19.86
CA GLY A 607 -27.59 -5.27 -19.28
C GLY A 607 -28.76 -4.52 -19.89
N LEU A 608 -28.81 -4.42 -21.21
CA LEU A 608 -29.86 -3.72 -21.97
C LEU A 608 -31.27 -4.20 -21.63
N ILE A 609 -31.51 -5.52 -21.61
CA ILE A 609 -32.84 -6.08 -21.31
C ILE A 609 -33.23 -6.06 -19.83
N SER A 610 -32.31 -5.71 -18.92
CA SER A 610 -32.53 -5.82 -17.47
C SER A 610 -32.66 -4.47 -16.77
N THR A 611 -32.16 -3.41 -17.38
CA THR A 611 -32.00 -2.08 -16.77
C THR A 611 -32.86 -1.05 -17.49
N GLN A 612 -33.17 0.05 -16.80
CA GLN A 612 -34.03 1.10 -17.38
C GLN A 612 -33.28 1.92 -18.44
N ALA A 613 -34.03 2.56 -19.33
CA ALA A 613 -33.48 3.50 -20.30
C ALA A 613 -32.73 4.62 -19.56
N GLY A 614 -31.49 4.90 -19.98
CA GLY A 614 -30.61 5.91 -19.37
C GLY A 614 -29.70 5.43 -18.23
N GLU A 615 -29.92 4.24 -17.64
CA GLU A 615 -28.99 3.72 -16.62
C GLU A 615 -27.63 3.36 -17.24
N THR A 616 -26.49 3.64 -16.62
CA THR A 616 -25.19 3.19 -17.19
C THR A 616 -25.04 1.66 -17.11
N ILE A 617 -24.71 1.00 -18.22
CA ILE A 617 -24.35 -0.44 -18.23
C ILE A 617 -22.89 -0.59 -17.82
N ARG A 618 -22.60 -1.52 -16.92
CA ARG A 618 -21.23 -1.82 -16.47
C ARG A 618 -20.92 -3.28 -16.68
N VAL A 619 -19.92 -3.56 -17.52
CA VAL A 619 -19.41 -4.90 -17.80
C VAL A 619 -17.96 -4.97 -17.38
N THR A 620 -17.56 -6.06 -16.74
CA THR A 620 -16.15 -6.37 -16.46
C THR A 620 -15.73 -7.59 -17.27
N LYS A 621 -14.55 -7.56 -17.89
CA LYS A 621 -13.95 -8.67 -18.64
C LYS A 621 -12.58 -9.00 -18.03
N ASN A 622 -12.20 -10.27 -18.06
CA ASN A 622 -10.89 -10.74 -17.56
C ASN A 622 -9.76 -10.60 -18.58
N LEU A 623 -10.08 -10.56 -19.87
CA LEU A 623 -9.15 -10.31 -20.97
C LEU A 623 -9.35 -8.90 -21.54
N ARG A 624 -8.48 -8.49 -22.46
CA ARG A 624 -8.63 -7.21 -23.18
C ARG A 624 -9.89 -7.26 -24.05
N VAL A 625 -10.58 -6.13 -24.20
CA VAL A 625 -11.75 -6.04 -25.08
C VAL A 625 -11.27 -6.05 -26.53
N CYS A 626 -11.84 -6.93 -27.36
CA CYS A 626 -11.48 -6.98 -28.78
C CYS A 626 -12.07 -5.78 -29.54
N ARG A 627 -11.48 -5.47 -30.70
CA ARG A 627 -11.88 -4.32 -31.50
C ARG A 627 -13.34 -4.36 -31.95
N ASN A 628 -13.87 -5.54 -32.29
CA ASN A 628 -15.26 -5.71 -32.68
C ASN A 628 -16.23 -5.42 -31.52
N CYS A 629 -15.93 -5.92 -30.32
CA CYS A 629 -16.73 -5.61 -29.12
C CYS A 629 -16.63 -4.12 -28.74
N HIS A 630 -15.44 -3.52 -28.87
CA HIS A 630 -15.23 -2.10 -28.65
C HIS A 630 -16.06 -1.24 -29.62
N GLN A 631 -16.00 -1.54 -30.92
CA GLN A 631 -16.77 -0.83 -31.94
C GLN A 631 -18.27 -1.03 -31.76
N PHE A 632 -18.71 -2.25 -31.44
CA PHE A 632 -20.11 -2.54 -31.15
C PHE A 632 -20.61 -1.71 -29.96
N ALA A 633 -19.85 -1.64 -28.86
CA ALA A 633 -20.21 -0.83 -27.70
C ALA A 633 -20.28 0.67 -28.03
N LYS A 634 -19.36 1.16 -28.86
CA LYS A 634 -19.37 2.53 -29.39
C LYS A 634 -20.65 2.83 -30.17
N VAL A 635 -20.98 2.02 -31.18
CA VAL A 635 -22.19 2.24 -31.99
C VAL A 635 -23.45 2.08 -31.14
N THR A 636 -23.50 1.09 -30.26
CA THR A 636 -24.63 0.85 -29.35
C THR A 636 -24.86 2.05 -28.43
N SER A 637 -23.79 2.66 -27.89
CA SER A 637 -23.91 3.84 -27.03
C SER A 637 -24.56 5.03 -27.75
N LYS A 638 -24.25 5.21 -29.04
CA LYS A 638 -24.85 6.25 -29.90
C LYS A 638 -26.29 5.95 -30.24
N LEU A 639 -26.57 4.71 -30.65
CA LEU A 639 -27.89 4.29 -31.14
C LEU A 639 -28.94 4.31 -30.02
N LEU A 640 -28.54 3.98 -28.79
CA LEU A 640 -29.44 3.92 -27.63
C LEU A 640 -29.35 5.16 -26.73
N GLY A 641 -28.45 6.11 -27.03
CA GLY A 641 -28.22 7.30 -26.18
C GLY A 641 -27.81 6.93 -24.75
N ARG A 642 -27.02 5.87 -24.60
CA ARG A 642 -26.80 5.20 -23.31
C ARG A 642 -25.32 5.03 -23.02
N GLU A 643 -24.89 5.39 -21.82
CA GLU A 643 -23.51 5.19 -21.39
C GLU A 643 -23.25 3.70 -21.09
N ILE A 644 -22.15 3.18 -21.66
CA ILE A 644 -21.69 1.80 -21.44
C ILE A 644 -20.26 1.90 -20.93
N ILE A 645 -19.96 1.24 -19.81
CA ILE A 645 -18.62 1.16 -19.25
C ILE A 645 -18.17 -0.29 -19.31
N ILE A 646 -17.07 -0.56 -20.01
CA ILE A 646 -16.44 -1.87 -20.04
C ILE A 646 -15.08 -1.76 -19.36
N LYS A 647 -14.91 -2.50 -18.26
CA LYS A 647 -13.63 -2.70 -17.59
C LYS A 647 -12.96 -3.92 -18.18
N ASP A 648 -11.78 -3.79 -18.76
CA ASP A 648 -10.96 -4.91 -19.20
C ASP A 648 -9.78 -5.15 -18.25
N SER A 649 -8.82 -5.98 -18.64
CA SER A 649 -7.63 -6.27 -17.83
C SER A 649 -6.76 -5.04 -17.51
N SER A 650 -6.91 -3.96 -18.29
CA SER A 650 -5.96 -2.84 -18.35
C SER A 650 -6.63 -1.47 -18.15
N TYR A 651 -7.86 -1.27 -18.61
CA TYR A 651 -8.53 0.04 -18.71
C TYR A 651 -10.03 -0.02 -18.44
N PHE A 652 -10.60 1.15 -18.15
CA PHE A 652 -12.02 1.40 -18.29
C PHE A 652 -12.30 2.13 -19.61
N HIS A 653 -13.13 1.51 -20.42
CA HIS A 653 -13.66 2.08 -21.66
C HIS A 653 -15.02 2.70 -21.35
N HIS A 654 -15.11 4.04 -21.40
CA HIS A 654 -16.36 4.77 -21.22
C HIS A 654 -16.92 5.12 -22.60
N PHE A 655 -17.93 4.38 -23.03
CA PHE A 655 -18.63 4.60 -24.29
C PHE A 655 -19.81 5.53 -24.06
N LYS A 656 -19.79 6.68 -24.74
CA LYS A 656 -20.85 7.68 -24.68
C LYS A 656 -20.96 8.39 -26.02
N ASP A 657 -22.20 8.49 -26.52
CA ASP A 657 -22.55 9.19 -27.77
C ASP A 657 -21.71 8.77 -28.99
N GLY A 658 -21.28 7.50 -29.05
CA GLY A 658 -20.46 7.00 -30.14
C GLY A 658 -18.98 7.33 -30.04
N SER A 659 -18.49 7.71 -28.86
CA SER A 659 -17.08 7.92 -28.56
C SER A 659 -16.65 7.05 -27.37
N CYS A 660 -15.34 6.76 -27.27
CA CYS A 660 -14.76 6.05 -26.13
C CYS A 660 -13.67 6.90 -25.46
N SER A 661 -13.58 6.85 -24.13
CA SER A 661 -12.53 7.52 -23.35
C SER A 661 -11.10 7.10 -23.71
N CYS A 662 -10.91 5.93 -24.33
CA CYS A 662 -9.60 5.46 -24.77
C CYS A 662 -9.19 6.01 -26.16
N ARG A 663 -10.00 6.82 -26.84
CA ARG A 663 -9.64 7.31 -28.21
C ARG A 663 -9.29 6.17 -29.21
N ASP A 664 -9.92 5.01 -29.06
CA ASP A 664 -9.78 3.81 -29.92
C ASP A 664 -8.38 3.16 -29.97
N PHE A 665 -7.56 3.29 -28.89
CA PHE A 665 -6.24 2.62 -28.79
C PHE A 665 -6.28 1.18 -28.24
#